data_AF-A0A971FGG0-F1
#
_entry.id   AF-A0A971FGG0-F1
#
_cell.length_a   1.000
_cell.length_b   1.000
_cell.length_c   1.000
_cell.angle_alpha   90.00
_cell.angle_beta   90.00
_cell.angle_gamma   90.00
#
_symmetry.space_group_name_H-M   'P 1'
#
loop_
_entity.id
_entity.type
_entity.pdbx_description
1 polymer ?
#
loop_
_entity_poly.entity_id
_entity_poly.type
_entity_poly.pdbx_seq_one_letter_code
_entity_poly.pdbx_strand_id
1 'polypeptide(L)'
;MRTSSTLSLVLFVLSVTMTALGQPVPAEEEALQGVMFYVSKLGDNTDGLSWRTAFTTLQAALDAVPDDKGGHTIVVRPDTYMEANLAPAHPGAAGAYNTLVGDWDGGLGSGASGWAVIDSGDPTKGFKSYDWWSTIRATQQGWSEEHKDATFSAICWDRWQLRRLYATGADAGLFWDCTNRVEPFTVVVEDCVSIGRAFGAGVASCLSRTDEPIVFRRCGLWALDWWGDTAAAYVRVENESMPDRPDVYFEDCVMASPQCALKGGNFGFHTYTRAKATRCNMVVLNFSQPVGTPSDGIIVSVQNGKYFHVDLEDSTVMGYKVFGVKVDTDSVNALGFTTTGDVKAYVQFTQPVPEGFYRLTHWPTDLFASMAPPALTAAGPVLERRETVIRDLCEVSHVHWQGRLCRMECIRPGQGGTQADYYLLLRDAETGAEIARFAEGYGLASAFVHEDTFYAFASRWEEGNWNDVTCFSSRDLKAWESTVAIVQENEHLFNSSVCRGPEGFAMAYESNDPAYPAFTTKFAVSPDLKTWTKVPEATFGTNRYTACPFITHANGFYYVLYLERREPRWFFETYITRSKDLKGWERSAANPVLSPAALGEGINVSDPDLIEHDGKTRLYYAAGDQLTWMNILWAEYNGPLSRFLESWYAAPGIPDGGAVTVSP
;
A
#
# COMPACT_ATOMS: atom_id res chain seq x y z
N MET A 1 69.33 -4.42 48.11
CA MET A 1 69.75 -5.75 47.61
C MET A 1 68.48 -6.46 47.16
N ARG A 2 68.23 -6.46 45.85
CA ARG A 2 68.40 -7.58 44.89
C ARG A 2 67.18 -8.53 44.92
N THR A 3 66.22 -8.39 43.99
CA THR A 3 66.12 -8.97 42.61
C THR A 3 65.88 -10.50 42.66
N SER A 4 65.04 -11.16 41.86
CA SER A 4 64.54 -10.88 40.51
C SER A 4 63.30 -11.75 40.22
N SER A 5 62.50 -11.27 39.28
CA SER A 5 61.38 -11.91 38.57
C SER A 5 61.84 -13.05 37.64
N THR A 6 60.95 -14.05 37.44
CA THR A 6 61.11 -15.12 36.44
C THR A 6 59.88 -15.21 35.55
N LEU A 7 60.10 -14.95 34.26
CA LEU A 7 59.19 -15.15 33.13
C LEU A 7 59.35 -16.62 32.66
N SER A 8 58.28 -17.30 32.27
CA SER A 8 58.41 -18.56 31.52
C SER A 8 57.36 -18.71 30.43
N LEU A 9 57.94 -18.83 29.24
CA LEU A 9 57.44 -19.02 27.89
C LEU A 9 56.78 -20.41 27.74
N VAL A 10 55.58 -20.47 27.16
CA VAL A 10 54.94 -21.74 26.77
C VAL A 10 55.32 -22.08 25.33
N LEU A 11 55.89 -23.28 25.17
CA LEU A 11 56.44 -23.83 23.94
C LEU A 11 55.34 -24.57 23.16
N PHE A 12 55.15 -24.20 21.89
CA PHE A 12 54.27 -24.88 20.92
C PHE A 12 54.92 -26.19 20.46
N VAL A 13 54.20 -27.31 20.57
CA VAL A 13 54.62 -28.61 20.02
C VAL A 13 53.89 -28.85 18.69
N LEU A 14 54.67 -28.96 17.61
CA LEU A 14 54.23 -29.47 16.32
C LEU A 14 53.96 -30.99 16.40
N SER A 15 52.79 -31.42 15.95
CA SER A 15 52.52 -32.81 15.58
C SER A 15 52.20 -32.86 14.09
N VAL A 16 53.08 -33.52 13.34
CA VAL A 16 52.97 -33.80 11.91
C VAL A 16 51.91 -34.88 11.67
N THR A 17 50.94 -34.59 10.83
CA THR A 17 49.86 -35.48 10.41
C THR A 17 50.33 -36.47 9.34
N MET A 18 50.05 -37.76 9.56
CA MET A 18 50.09 -38.79 8.51
C MET A 18 48.81 -38.70 7.67
N THR A 19 48.98 -38.59 6.37
CA THR A 19 47.94 -38.57 5.33
C THR A 19 47.29 -39.95 5.19
N ALA A 20 46.01 -40.06 5.55
CA ALA A 20 45.14 -41.17 5.17
C ALA A 20 44.31 -40.79 3.94
N LEU A 21 44.21 -41.73 3.01
CA LEU A 21 43.64 -41.61 1.67
C LEU A 21 42.13 -41.29 1.67
N GLY A 22 41.79 -40.33 0.80
CA GLY A 22 40.49 -39.96 0.23
C GLY A 22 39.25 -40.77 0.60
N GLN A 23 38.34 -40.10 1.32
CA GLN A 23 36.90 -40.24 1.10
C GLN A 23 36.45 -38.99 0.34
N PRO A 24 35.60 -39.10 -0.70
CA PRO A 24 35.02 -37.92 -1.32
C PRO A 24 34.14 -37.22 -0.27
N VAL A 25 34.54 -36.00 0.09
CA VAL A 25 33.64 -35.03 0.71
C VAL A 25 32.45 -34.91 -0.26
N PRO A 26 31.19 -35.06 0.18
CA PRO A 26 30.08 -34.74 -0.70
C PRO A 26 30.31 -33.31 -1.17
N ALA A 27 30.23 -33.08 -2.48
CA ALA A 27 30.22 -31.74 -3.01
C ALA A 27 29.27 -30.91 -2.14
N GLU A 28 29.73 -29.76 -1.63
CA GLU A 28 28.81 -28.71 -1.19
C GLU A 28 27.78 -28.60 -2.30
N GLU A 29 26.53 -29.01 -2.03
CA GLU A 29 25.41 -28.67 -2.90
C GLU A 29 25.53 -27.16 -3.07
N GLU A 30 25.89 -26.71 -4.29
CA GLU A 30 25.74 -25.33 -4.68
C GLU A 30 24.33 -24.96 -4.23
N ALA A 31 24.22 -24.09 -3.24
CA ALA A 31 22.94 -23.61 -2.77
C ALA A 31 22.20 -23.14 -4.02
N LEU A 32 21.14 -23.85 -4.39
CA LEU A 32 20.33 -23.54 -5.57
C LEU A 32 19.88 -22.08 -5.40
N GLN A 33 20.59 -21.17 -6.05
CA GLN A 33 20.38 -19.74 -5.87
C GLN A 33 19.21 -19.37 -6.75
N GLY A 34 18.00 -19.39 -6.16
CA GLY A 34 16.80 -18.97 -6.86
C GLY A 34 16.90 -17.52 -7.32
N VAL A 35 16.16 -17.21 -8.39
CA VAL A 35 16.06 -15.86 -8.97
C VAL A 35 15.29 -14.93 -8.04
N MET A 36 15.74 -13.69 -7.94
CA MET A 36 15.04 -12.61 -7.23
C MET A 36 14.38 -11.67 -8.23
N PHE A 37 13.07 -11.47 -8.07
CA PHE A 37 12.27 -10.54 -8.84
C PHE A 37 11.74 -9.40 -7.96
N TYR A 38 11.48 -8.26 -8.57
CA TYR A 38 10.96 -7.06 -7.93
C TYR A 38 9.63 -6.66 -8.57
N VAL A 39 8.68 -6.24 -7.75
CA VAL A 39 7.38 -5.71 -8.17
C VAL A 39 7.22 -4.28 -7.68
N SER A 40 7.02 -3.35 -8.62
CA SER A 40 6.85 -1.93 -8.35
C SER A 40 6.13 -1.25 -9.52
N LYS A 41 5.12 -0.44 -9.23
CA LYS A 41 4.49 0.44 -10.23
C LYS A 41 5.43 1.53 -10.76
N LEU A 42 6.60 1.70 -10.15
CA LEU A 42 7.65 2.60 -10.63
C LEU A 42 8.63 1.92 -11.60
N GLY A 43 8.55 0.59 -11.77
CA GLY A 43 9.37 -0.16 -12.70
C GLY A 43 8.96 0.05 -14.16
N ASP A 44 9.86 -0.30 -15.08
CA ASP A 44 9.62 -0.27 -16.53
C ASP A 44 8.95 -1.54 -17.09
N ASN A 45 8.68 -2.52 -16.22
CA ASN A 45 8.00 -3.78 -16.53
C ASN A 45 8.74 -4.66 -17.55
N THR A 46 10.08 -4.73 -17.48
CA THR A 46 10.88 -5.52 -18.42
C THR A 46 11.22 -6.92 -17.92
N ASP A 47 12.17 -7.08 -17.00
CA ASP A 47 12.68 -8.39 -16.55
C ASP A 47 12.49 -8.68 -15.06
N GLY A 48 12.11 -7.67 -14.27
CA GLY A 48 11.91 -7.79 -12.84
C GLY A 48 13.20 -7.95 -12.02
N LEU A 49 14.40 -7.87 -12.58
CA LEU A 49 15.66 -8.20 -11.89
C LEU A 49 16.25 -7.05 -11.05
N SER A 50 15.62 -5.87 -11.10
CA SER A 50 15.97 -4.71 -10.28
C SER A 50 14.73 -3.86 -10.01
N TRP A 51 14.79 -2.92 -9.06
CA TRP A 51 13.71 -1.95 -8.85
C TRP A 51 13.39 -1.09 -10.09
N ARG A 52 14.39 -0.84 -10.94
CA ARG A 52 14.22 -0.12 -12.21
C ARG A 52 13.45 -0.98 -13.21
N THR A 53 13.82 -2.25 -13.31
CA THR A 53 13.25 -3.20 -14.28
C THR A 53 12.07 -3.99 -13.72
N ALA A 54 11.60 -3.63 -12.53
CA ALA A 54 10.56 -4.31 -11.77
C ALA A 54 9.29 -4.52 -12.60
N PHE A 55 8.65 -5.67 -12.39
CA PHE A 55 7.31 -5.91 -12.91
C PHE A 55 6.31 -4.94 -12.26
N THR A 56 5.30 -4.50 -13.01
CA THR A 56 4.29 -3.58 -12.47
C THR A 56 3.11 -4.31 -11.82
N THR A 57 3.05 -5.63 -11.93
CA THR A 57 2.03 -6.50 -11.32
C THR A 57 2.65 -7.69 -10.60
N LEU A 58 1.94 -8.20 -9.59
CA LEU A 58 2.28 -9.41 -8.86
C LEU A 58 2.20 -10.64 -9.77
N GLN A 59 1.14 -10.72 -10.58
CA GLN A 59 0.94 -11.85 -11.49
C GLN A 59 2.09 -11.98 -12.51
N ALA A 60 2.60 -10.86 -13.07
CA ALA A 60 3.72 -10.92 -14.01
C ALA A 60 4.99 -11.49 -13.35
N ALA A 61 5.27 -11.14 -12.09
CA ALA A 61 6.40 -11.71 -11.37
C ALA A 61 6.20 -13.19 -11.01
N LEU A 62 4.96 -13.59 -10.68
CA LEU A 62 4.59 -14.98 -10.43
C LEU A 62 4.70 -15.86 -11.68
N ASP A 63 4.38 -15.30 -12.86
CA ASP A 63 4.53 -15.94 -14.16
C ASP A 63 6.00 -16.07 -14.59
N ALA A 64 6.87 -15.17 -14.11
CA ALA A 64 8.29 -15.13 -14.45
C ALA A 64 9.16 -16.14 -13.67
N VAL A 65 8.61 -16.81 -12.66
CA VAL A 65 9.31 -17.88 -11.94
C VAL A 65 9.68 -18.99 -12.95
N PRO A 66 10.96 -19.34 -13.11
CA PRO A 66 11.42 -20.09 -14.28
C PRO A 66 11.29 -21.61 -14.18
N ASP A 67 11.28 -22.16 -12.96
CA ASP A 67 11.24 -23.59 -12.71
C ASP A 67 10.66 -23.93 -11.33
N ASP A 68 10.52 -25.22 -11.06
CA ASP A 68 9.98 -25.81 -9.84
C ASP A 68 11.08 -26.25 -8.84
N LYS A 69 12.32 -25.77 -8.99
CA LYS A 69 13.43 -26.10 -8.06
C LYS A 69 13.39 -25.30 -6.77
N GLY A 70 12.53 -24.29 -6.70
CA GLY A 70 12.31 -23.53 -5.49
C GLY A 70 13.42 -22.51 -5.17
N GLY A 71 13.27 -21.80 -4.06
CA GLY A 71 14.22 -20.78 -3.59
C GLY A 71 14.12 -19.43 -4.31
N HIS A 72 13.16 -19.25 -5.21
CA HIS A 72 12.91 -17.96 -5.87
C HIS A 72 12.28 -16.95 -4.92
N THR A 73 12.56 -15.67 -5.11
CA THR A 73 12.03 -14.60 -4.25
C THR A 73 11.39 -13.50 -5.09
N ILE A 74 10.18 -13.07 -4.74
CA ILE A 74 9.51 -11.90 -5.29
C ILE A 74 9.39 -10.86 -4.17
N VAL A 75 10.04 -9.71 -4.36
CA VAL A 75 10.01 -8.58 -3.43
C VAL A 75 9.05 -7.53 -3.95
N VAL A 76 8.10 -7.10 -3.13
CA VAL A 76 7.02 -6.19 -3.51
C VAL A 76 7.19 -4.86 -2.82
N ARG A 77 7.31 -3.78 -3.58
CA ARG A 77 7.33 -2.41 -3.04
C ARG A 77 5.99 -2.09 -2.37
N PRO A 78 5.97 -1.44 -1.20
CA PRO A 78 4.75 -0.92 -0.60
C PRO A 78 3.95 -0.05 -1.57
N ASP A 79 2.72 -0.50 -1.83
CA ASP A 79 1.72 0.15 -2.67
C ASP A 79 0.40 -0.64 -2.61
N THR A 80 -0.65 -0.16 -3.28
CA THR A 80 -1.84 -0.98 -3.57
C THR A 80 -1.84 -1.53 -4.99
N TYR A 81 -1.87 -2.85 -5.12
CA TYR A 81 -1.96 -3.62 -6.35
C TYR A 81 -3.39 -4.14 -6.50
N MET A 82 -4.09 -3.68 -7.55
CA MET A 82 -5.48 -4.09 -7.83
C MET A 82 -5.46 -5.40 -8.62
N GLU A 83 -5.29 -6.52 -7.91
CA GLU A 83 -5.12 -7.84 -8.51
C GLU A 83 -5.90 -8.90 -7.71
N ALA A 84 -6.46 -9.88 -8.43
CA ALA A 84 -7.21 -10.99 -7.87
C ALA A 84 -6.84 -12.28 -8.61
N ASN A 85 -7.14 -13.42 -7.99
CA ASN A 85 -6.94 -14.74 -8.55
C ASN A 85 -5.47 -14.98 -8.97
N LEU A 86 -4.54 -14.70 -8.06
CA LEU A 86 -3.12 -14.90 -8.27
C LEU A 86 -2.74 -16.38 -8.29
N ALA A 87 -1.86 -16.76 -9.19
CA ALA A 87 -1.29 -18.11 -9.28
C ALA A 87 0.17 -18.09 -9.78
N PRO A 88 1.11 -18.78 -9.11
CA PRO A 88 2.47 -18.92 -9.61
C PRO A 88 2.55 -19.89 -10.79
N ALA A 89 3.51 -19.66 -11.68
CA ALA A 89 3.84 -20.62 -12.74
C ALA A 89 4.38 -21.95 -12.19
N HIS A 90 5.11 -21.90 -11.08
CA HIS A 90 5.77 -23.06 -10.47
C HIS A 90 5.65 -23.10 -8.94
N PRO A 91 5.52 -24.31 -8.34
CA PRO A 91 5.63 -24.49 -6.90
C PRO A 91 7.07 -24.30 -6.42
N GLY A 92 7.27 -24.27 -5.10
CA GLY A 92 8.59 -24.42 -4.50
C GLY A 92 9.03 -25.89 -4.42
N ALA A 93 10.24 -26.12 -3.91
CA ALA A 93 10.78 -27.47 -3.71
C ALA A 93 11.05 -27.76 -2.23
N ALA A 94 11.14 -29.04 -1.88
CA ALA A 94 11.44 -29.47 -0.51
C ALA A 94 12.77 -28.85 -0.05
N GLY A 95 12.75 -28.16 1.10
CA GLY A 95 13.90 -27.42 1.61
C GLY A 95 14.24 -26.10 0.89
N ALA A 96 13.58 -25.77 -0.21
CA ALA A 96 13.80 -24.57 -1.01
C ALA A 96 12.46 -23.89 -1.37
N TYR A 97 11.88 -23.16 -0.42
CA TYR A 97 10.57 -22.55 -0.64
C TYR A 97 10.70 -21.31 -1.50
N ASN A 98 9.73 -21.09 -2.39
CA ASN A 98 9.60 -19.78 -3.04
C ASN A 98 9.06 -18.77 -2.04
N THR A 99 9.40 -17.49 -2.20
CA THR A 99 9.01 -16.42 -1.28
C THR A 99 8.34 -15.27 -2.02
N LEU A 100 7.19 -14.81 -1.53
CA LEU A 100 6.56 -13.53 -1.90
C LEU A 100 6.56 -12.62 -0.66
N VAL A 101 7.26 -11.50 -0.71
CA VAL A 101 7.49 -10.64 0.46
C VAL A 101 7.29 -9.16 0.18
N GLY A 102 6.54 -8.48 1.06
CA GLY A 102 6.44 -7.02 1.05
C GLY A 102 7.65 -6.34 1.71
N ASP A 103 8.21 -5.33 1.05
CA ASP A 103 9.29 -4.48 1.59
C ASP A 103 8.74 -3.41 2.56
N TRP A 104 8.08 -3.87 3.61
CA TRP A 104 7.24 -3.03 4.47
C TRP A 104 7.97 -1.90 5.20
N ASP A 105 9.25 -2.08 5.51
CA ASP A 105 10.12 -1.14 6.22
C ASP A 105 11.16 -0.48 5.30
N GLY A 106 11.14 -0.77 4.00
CA GLY A 106 12.12 -0.30 3.02
C GLY A 106 13.47 -1.01 3.11
N GLY A 107 13.64 -2.00 4.00
CA GLY A 107 14.89 -2.72 4.25
C GLY A 107 15.35 -3.59 3.08
N LEU A 108 14.48 -3.87 2.11
CA LEU A 108 14.78 -4.59 0.86
C LEU A 108 15.02 -3.64 -0.33
N GLY A 109 15.09 -2.32 -0.07
CA GLY A 109 15.60 -1.33 -1.01
C GLY A 109 14.56 -0.71 -1.95
N SER A 110 13.26 -0.91 -1.71
CA SER A 110 12.18 -0.33 -2.55
C SER A 110 12.11 1.20 -2.47
N GLY A 111 12.75 1.79 -1.47
CA GLY A 111 12.72 3.21 -1.16
C GLY A 111 11.43 3.68 -0.49
N ALA A 112 10.46 2.78 -0.26
CA ALA A 112 9.20 3.07 0.42
C ALA A 112 9.01 2.18 1.66
N SER A 113 8.13 2.62 2.55
CA SER A 113 7.67 1.86 3.71
C SER A 113 6.14 1.89 3.70
N GLY A 114 5.49 0.81 4.11
CA GLY A 114 4.05 0.68 3.94
C GLY A 114 3.62 -0.78 3.86
N TRP A 115 2.34 -1.02 3.64
CA TRP A 115 1.90 -2.36 3.24
C TRP A 115 2.06 -2.53 1.72
N ALA A 116 2.48 -3.72 1.31
CA ALA A 116 2.17 -4.22 -0.03
C ALA A 116 0.72 -4.75 0.01
N VAL A 117 -0.23 -3.90 -0.39
CA VAL A 117 -1.66 -4.20 -0.37
C VAL A 117 -2.07 -4.88 -1.68
N ILE A 118 -2.59 -6.09 -1.58
CA ILE A 118 -3.25 -6.83 -2.65
C ILE A 118 -4.75 -6.62 -2.48
N ASP A 119 -5.29 -5.67 -3.23
CA ASP A 119 -6.72 -5.37 -3.23
C ASP A 119 -7.38 -6.08 -4.39
N SER A 120 -8.06 -7.17 -4.08
CA SER A 120 -8.76 -8.02 -5.03
C SER A 120 -10.18 -7.53 -5.32
N GLY A 121 -10.53 -6.29 -4.94
CA GLY A 121 -11.79 -5.65 -5.30
C GLY A 121 -11.91 -5.31 -6.79
N ASP A 122 -13.11 -4.93 -7.20
CA ASP A 122 -13.35 -4.30 -8.49
C ASP A 122 -12.82 -2.85 -8.44
N PRO A 123 -11.93 -2.44 -9.36
CA PRO A 123 -11.39 -1.07 -9.35
C PRO A 123 -12.40 0.06 -9.41
N THR A 124 -13.57 -0.19 -9.99
CA THR A 124 -14.64 0.80 -10.16
C THR A 124 -15.69 0.67 -9.08
N LYS A 125 -16.07 -0.57 -8.74
CA LYS A 125 -17.22 -0.87 -7.86
C LYS A 125 -16.82 -1.13 -6.40
N GLY A 126 -15.53 -1.29 -6.12
CA GLY A 126 -15.01 -1.63 -4.80
C GLY A 126 -15.15 -3.12 -4.48
N PHE A 127 -15.48 -3.42 -3.23
CA PHE A 127 -15.50 -4.78 -2.68
C PHE A 127 -16.23 -5.78 -3.60
N LYS A 128 -15.49 -6.78 -4.10
CA LYS A 128 -16.02 -7.80 -5.02
C LYS A 128 -16.05 -9.14 -4.34
N SER A 129 -17.14 -9.37 -3.61
CA SER A 129 -17.36 -10.65 -2.97
C SER A 129 -18.28 -11.53 -3.79
N TYR A 130 -17.67 -12.52 -4.44
CA TYR A 130 -18.34 -13.48 -5.30
C TYR A 130 -17.55 -14.78 -5.20
N ASP A 131 -18.23 -15.91 -5.06
CA ASP A 131 -17.56 -17.22 -4.94
C ASP A 131 -16.49 -17.38 -6.02
N TRP A 132 -15.33 -17.92 -5.64
CA TRP A 132 -14.17 -18.09 -6.54
C TRP A 132 -13.52 -16.81 -7.07
N TRP A 133 -13.92 -15.63 -6.58
CA TRP A 133 -13.18 -14.38 -6.76
C TRP A 133 -12.43 -14.06 -5.46
N SER A 134 -11.13 -14.35 -5.41
CA SER A 134 -10.31 -14.28 -4.18
C SER A 134 -8.93 -13.72 -4.47
N THR A 135 -8.10 -13.49 -3.44
CA THR A 135 -6.68 -13.16 -3.66
C THR A 135 -5.93 -14.29 -4.34
N ILE A 136 -6.16 -15.52 -3.92
CA ILE A 136 -5.55 -16.74 -4.47
C ILE A 136 -6.52 -17.40 -5.46
N ARG A 137 -6.02 -17.79 -6.63
CA ARG A 137 -6.85 -18.44 -7.64
C ARG A 137 -7.27 -19.84 -7.22
N ALA A 138 -8.58 -20.06 -7.23
CA ALA A 138 -9.19 -21.38 -7.24
C ALA A 138 -10.51 -21.29 -8.00
N THR A 139 -10.95 -22.37 -8.63
CA THR A 139 -12.27 -22.40 -9.30
C THR A 139 -12.76 -23.84 -9.36
N GLN A 140 -14.04 -24.07 -9.09
CA GLN A 140 -14.70 -25.34 -9.37
C GLN A 140 -15.67 -25.17 -10.53
N GLN A 141 -15.39 -25.83 -11.66
CA GLN A 141 -16.30 -25.82 -12.79
C GLN A 141 -17.66 -26.43 -12.40
N GLY A 142 -18.74 -25.75 -12.79
CA GLY A 142 -20.10 -26.18 -12.50
C GLY A 142 -20.56 -25.93 -11.06
N TRP A 143 -19.84 -25.10 -10.29
CA TRP A 143 -20.28 -24.67 -8.96
C TRP A 143 -21.64 -23.96 -8.99
N SER A 144 -21.86 -23.11 -10.01
CA SER A 144 -23.17 -22.56 -10.36
C SER A 144 -23.28 -22.42 -11.88
N GLU A 145 -24.43 -21.94 -12.38
CA GLU A 145 -24.63 -21.69 -13.82
C GLU A 145 -23.62 -20.68 -14.41
N GLU A 146 -23.08 -19.80 -13.58
CA GLU A 146 -22.09 -18.77 -13.93
C GLU A 146 -20.65 -19.30 -13.92
N HIS A 147 -20.34 -20.35 -13.16
CA HIS A 147 -18.98 -20.88 -13.00
C HIS A 147 -18.63 -21.91 -14.09
N LYS A 148 -18.40 -21.39 -15.31
CA LYS A 148 -18.12 -22.20 -16.51
C LYS A 148 -16.64 -22.48 -16.74
N ASP A 149 -15.77 -21.68 -16.13
CA ASP A 149 -14.32 -21.82 -16.24
C ASP A 149 -13.86 -23.20 -15.78
N ALA A 150 -12.80 -23.71 -16.39
CA ALA A 150 -12.23 -25.00 -16.02
C ALA A 150 -11.79 -24.99 -14.55
N THR A 151 -11.98 -26.11 -13.87
CA THR A 151 -11.54 -26.27 -12.48
C THR A 151 -10.05 -25.93 -12.36
N PHE A 152 -9.73 -25.06 -11.40
CA PHE A 152 -8.38 -24.64 -11.08
C PHE A 152 -8.10 -24.93 -9.61
N SER A 153 -6.92 -25.45 -9.33
CA SER A 153 -6.47 -25.82 -7.99
C SER A 153 -5.34 -24.92 -7.53
N ALA A 154 -5.45 -24.41 -6.31
CA ALA A 154 -4.41 -23.59 -5.68
C ALA A 154 -3.14 -24.37 -5.31
N ILE A 155 -3.07 -25.68 -5.61
CA ILE A 155 -1.91 -26.55 -5.36
C ILE A 155 -0.60 -26.06 -5.99
N CYS A 156 -0.66 -25.20 -7.01
CA CYS A 156 0.52 -24.55 -7.58
C CYS A 156 1.30 -23.67 -6.57
N TRP A 157 0.65 -23.27 -5.48
CA TRP A 157 1.28 -22.57 -4.35
C TRP A 157 2.02 -23.47 -3.36
N ASP A 158 2.14 -24.77 -3.65
CA ASP A 158 2.87 -25.68 -2.76
C ASP A 158 4.30 -25.19 -2.51
N ARG A 159 4.71 -25.19 -1.24
CA ARG A 159 6.00 -24.69 -0.73
C ARG A 159 6.30 -23.24 -1.07
N TRP A 160 5.29 -22.38 -0.88
CA TRP A 160 5.47 -20.93 -0.88
C TRP A 160 5.47 -20.34 0.53
N GLN A 161 6.30 -19.32 0.73
CA GLN A 161 6.30 -18.44 1.89
C GLN A 161 5.74 -17.08 1.49
N LEU A 162 4.69 -16.62 2.17
CA LEU A 162 4.10 -15.29 1.97
C LEU A 162 4.35 -14.45 3.21
N ARG A 163 4.99 -13.28 3.05
CA ARG A 163 5.41 -12.46 4.18
C ARG A 163 5.07 -10.99 4.02
N ARG A 164 4.58 -10.35 5.09
CA ARG A 164 4.43 -8.87 5.16
C ARG A 164 3.51 -8.31 4.06
N LEU A 165 2.42 -9.04 3.77
CA LEU A 165 1.42 -8.68 2.77
C LEU A 165 0.11 -8.27 3.44
N TYR A 166 -0.65 -7.43 2.75
CA TYR A 166 -2.01 -7.08 3.15
C TYR A 166 -2.99 -7.52 2.04
N ALA A 167 -3.74 -8.60 2.25
CA ALA A 167 -4.72 -9.11 1.28
C ALA A 167 -6.15 -8.72 1.67
N THR A 168 -6.92 -8.17 0.71
CA THR A 168 -8.29 -7.68 0.96
C THR A 168 -9.14 -7.59 -0.32
N GLY A 169 -10.40 -7.14 -0.20
CA GLY A 169 -11.22 -6.70 -1.31
C GLY A 169 -12.07 -7.77 -2.00
N ALA A 170 -11.92 -9.05 -1.61
CA ALA A 170 -12.53 -10.18 -2.28
C ALA A 170 -13.25 -11.17 -1.34
N ASP A 171 -13.72 -12.27 -1.92
CA ASP A 171 -14.46 -13.31 -1.20
C ASP A 171 -13.61 -14.00 -0.12
N ALA A 172 -12.36 -14.30 -0.45
CA ALA A 172 -11.36 -14.77 0.49
C ALA A 172 -10.06 -13.95 0.39
N GLY A 173 -9.38 -13.80 1.53
CA GLY A 173 -8.01 -13.30 1.59
C GLY A 173 -6.99 -14.36 1.15
N LEU A 174 -5.96 -14.58 1.95
CA LEU A 174 -4.93 -15.61 1.79
C LEU A 174 -5.49 -17.01 2.12
N PHE A 175 -6.33 -17.53 1.23
CA PHE A 175 -6.98 -18.83 1.35
C PHE A 175 -6.69 -19.72 0.13
N TRP A 176 -6.21 -20.94 0.37
CA TRP A 176 -5.86 -21.89 -0.70
C TRP A 176 -6.87 -23.04 -0.76
N ASP A 177 -7.74 -23.04 -1.76
CA ASP A 177 -8.56 -24.21 -2.09
C ASP A 177 -7.87 -25.04 -3.18
N CYS A 178 -7.42 -26.24 -2.83
CA CYS A 178 -6.83 -27.18 -3.78
C CYS A 178 -7.88 -27.93 -4.62
N THR A 179 -9.17 -27.62 -4.43
CA THR A 179 -10.33 -28.08 -5.20
C THR A 179 -10.34 -29.58 -5.45
N ASN A 180 -10.02 -30.01 -6.67
CA ASN A 180 -10.04 -31.41 -7.08
C ASN A 180 -8.70 -32.14 -6.89
N ARG A 181 -7.67 -31.47 -6.36
CA ARG A 181 -6.32 -32.03 -6.15
C ARG A 181 -6.02 -32.19 -4.66
N VAL A 182 -6.56 -33.26 -4.09
CA VAL A 182 -6.28 -33.69 -2.71
C VAL A 182 -4.90 -34.34 -2.65
N GLU A 183 -3.88 -33.49 -2.52
CA GLU A 183 -2.47 -33.86 -2.55
C GLU A 183 -1.71 -33.22 -1.38
N PRO A 184 -0.50 -33.72 -1.03
CA PRO A 184 0.33 -33.08 -0.02
C PRO A 184 0.61 -31.61 -0.38
N PHE A 185 0.35 -30.70 0.55
CA PHE A 185 0.44 -29.25 0.35
C PHE A 185 1.01 -28.55 1.59
N THR A 186 1.84 -27.54 1.36
CA THR A 186 2.41 -26.70 2.40
C THR A 186 2.45 -25.25 1.96
N VAL A 187 2.02 -24.34 2.83
CA VAL A 187 2.27 -22.89 2.74
C VAL A 187 2.68 -22.37 4.10
N VAL A 188 3.52 -21.33 4.10
CA VAL A 188 3.93 -20.61 5.30
C VAL A 188 3.56 -19.14 5.11
N VAL A 189 2.68 -18.62 5.96
CA VAL A 189 2.23 -17.24 5.91
C VAL A 189 2.66 -16.53 7.18
N GLU A 190 3.44 -15.45 7.05
CA GLU A 190 3.99 -14.74 8.21
C GLU A 190 3.80 -13.23 8.12
N ASP A 191 3.47 -12.60 9.25
CA ASP A 191 3.39 -11.13 9.35
C ASP A 191 2.40 -10.50 8.35
N CYS A 192 1.32 -11.23 8.01
CA CYS A 192 0.34 -10.80 7.02
C CYS A 192 -0.97 -10.32 7.66
N VAL A 193 -1.61 -9.38 6.99
CA VAL A 193 -3.02 -9.03 7.23
C VAL A 193 -3.84 -9.62 6.10
N SER A 194 -4.91 -10.34 6.43
CA SER A 194 -5.68 -11.11 5.47
C SER A 194 -7.16 -11.02 5.77
N ILE A 195 -7.89 -10.37 4.88
CA ILE A 195 -9.30 -10.04 5.05
C ILE A 195 -10.08 -10.57 3.85
N GLY A 196 -11.09 -11.38 4.10
CA GLY A 196 -12.05 -11.82 3.08
C GLY A 196 -13.48 -11.68 3.57
N ARG A 197 -14.44 -11.70 2.64
CA ARG A 197 -15.85 -11.87 3.03
C ARG A 197 -16.03 -13.16 3.81
N ALA A 198 -15.81 -14.29 3.14
CA ALA A 198 -16.04 -15.62 3.64
C ALA A 198 -14.89 -16.09 4.51
N PHE A 199 -13.65 -15.99 4.00
CA PHE A 199 -12.50 -16.56 4.68
C PHE A 199 -11.39 -15.52 4.83
N GLY A 200 -10.95 -15.29 6.06
CA GLY A 200 -9.78 -14.46 6.31
C GLY A 200 -8.53 -15.12 5.78
N ALA A 201 -8.27 -16.37 6.15
CA ALA A 201 -7.23 -17.20 5.56
C ALA A 201 -7.48 -18.69 5.81
N GLY A 202 -6.64 -19.53 5.22
CA GLY A 202 -6.66 -20.96 5.48
C GLY A 202 -6.42 -21.85 4.27
N VAL A 203 -6.78 -23.11 4.39
CA VAL A 203 -6.54 -24.13 3.36
C VAL A 203 -7.71 -25.11 3.28
N ALA A 204 -7.98 -25.62 2.09
CA ALA A 204 -8.99 -26.64 1.85
C ALA A 204 -8.55 -27.63 0.76
N SER A 205 -9.16 -28.83 0.80
CA SER A 205 -9.00 -29.86 -0.23
C SER A 205 -7.58 -30.38 -0.40
N CYS A 206 -6.80 -30.47 0.68
CA CYS A 206 -5.40 -30.88 0.64
C CYS A 206 -5.06 -31.95 1.69
N LEU A 207 -3.84 -32.48 1.61
CA LEU A 207 -3.22 -33.31 2.64
C LEU A 207 -2.05 -32.55 3.29
N SER A 208 -1.86 -32.70 4.60
CA SER A 208 -0.73 -32.09 5.31
C SER A 208 0.53 -32.96 5.24
N ARG A 209 1.71 -32.33 5.34
CA ARG A 209 3.00 -33.03 5.50
C ARG A 209 3.44 -33.02 6.96
N THR A 210 4.16 -34.05 7.37
CA THR A 210 4.64 -34.20 8.75
C THR A 210 5.77 -33.22 9.08
N ASP A 211 6.70 -33.08 8.15
CA ASP A 211 7.94 -32.30 8.23
C ASP A 211 7.80 -30.88 7.67
N GLU A 212 6.76 -30.66 6.87
CA GLU A 212 6.46 -29.40 6.19
C GLU A 212 5.02 -28.94 6.54
N PRO A 213 4.72 -28.60 7.81
CA PRO A 213 3.36 -28.27 8.20
C PRO A 213 2.87 -26.96 7.58
N ILE A 214 1.55 -26.81 7.47
CA ILE A 214 0.91 -25.58 7.03
C ILE A 214 0.93 -24.59 8.20
N VAL A 215 1.48 -23.39 8.00
CA VAL A 215 1.75 -22.44 9.09
C VAL A 215 1.21 -21.05 8.76
N PHE A 216 0.50 -20.46 9.72
CA PHE A 216 0.15 -19.04 9.78
C PHE A 216 0.75 -18.45 11.05
N ARG A 217 1.60 -17.43 10.94
CA ARG A 217 2.34 -16.87 12.07
C ARG A 217 2.29 -15.35 12.10
N ARG A 218 1.96 -14.76 13.26
CA ARG A 218 1.85 -13.29 13.43
C ARG A 218 0.91 -12.65 12.40
N CYS A 219 -0.21 -13.32 12.11
CA CYS A 219 -1.17 -12.88 11.10
C CYS A 219 -2.44 -12.30 11.72
N GLY A 220 -2.98 -11.24 11.10
CA GLY A 220 -4.34 -10.76 11.35
C GLY A 220 -5.30 -11.35 10.31
N LEU A 221 -6.18 -12.26 10.73
CA LEU A 221 -7.08 -13.03 9.86
C LEU A 221 -8.53 -12.61 10.12
N TRP A 222 -9.22 -12.09 9.12
CA TRP A 222 -10.53 -11.50 9.28
C TRP A 222 -11.53 -12.05 8.28
N ALA A 223 -12.68 -12.51 8.77
CA ALA A 223 -13.86 -12.75 7.95
C ALA A 223 -14.91 -11.67 8.22
N LEU A 224 -15.46 -11.09 7.16
CA LEU A 224 -16.43 -10.00 7.26
C LEU A 224 -17.88 -10.49 7.33
N ASP A 225 -18.13 -11.74 6.97
CA ASP A 225 -19.48 -12.29 6.84
C ASP A 225 -19.87 -13.22 8.00
N TRP A 226 -21.17 -13.43 8.10
CA TRP A 226 -21.86 -14.24 9.08
C TRP A 226 -22.61 -15.43 8.46
N TRP A 227 -22.72 -15.47 7.12
CA TRP A 227 -23.44 -16.49 6.38
C TRP A 227 -22.60 -17.72 6.01
N GLY A 228 -23.24 -18.89 5.92
CA GLY A 228 -22.63 -20.12 5.40
C GLY A 228 -21.47 -20.65 6.25
N ASP A 229 -20.40 -21.05 5.58
CA ASP A 229 -19.19 -21.63 6.16
C ASP A 229 -18.10 -20.59 6.49
N THR A 230 -18.39 -19.29 6.40
CA THR A 230 -17.45 -18.19 6.71
C THR A 230 -16.70 -18.33 8.05
N ALA A 231 -15.41 -18.01 8.08
CA ALA A 231 -14.58 -18.04 9.29
C ALA A 231 -13.32 -17.17 9.12
N ALA A 232 -12.82 -16.60 10.22
CA ALA A 232 -11.55 -15.87 10.17
C ALA A 232 -10.41 -16.78 9.70
N ALA A 233 -10.33 -18.00 10.23
CA ALA A 233 -9.49 -19.08 9.75
C ALA A 233 -10.35 -20.31 9.41
N TYR A 234 -10.20 -20.82 8.20
CA TYR A 234 -10.88 -22.04 7.75
C TYR A 234 -9.86 -23.13 7.39
N VAL A 235 -10.03 -24.34 7.93
CA VAL A 235 -9.15 -25.47 7.61
C VAL A 235 -9.94 -26.73 7.25
N ARG A 236 -9.61 -27.32 6.11
CA ARG A 236 -10.10 -28.64 5.71
C ARG A 236 -8.98 -29.45 5.09
N VAL A 237 -8.44 -30.36 5.88
CA VAL A 237 -7.49 -31.38 5.45
C VAL A 237 -8.21 -32.71 5.36
N GLU A 238 -7.99 -33.44 4.26
CA GLU A 238 -8.81 -34.59 3.87
C GLU A 238 -8.28 -35.91 4.48
N ASN A 239 -7.93 -35.91 5.78
CA ASN A 239 -7.45 -37.14 6.43
C ASN A 239 -8.59 -38.16 6.61
N GLU A 240 -8.27 -39.45 6.45
CA GLU A 240 -9.22 -40.56 6.66
C GLU A 240 -9.53 -40.81 8.14
N SER A 241 -8.65 -40.39 9.04
CA SER A 241 -8.79 -40.50 10.49
C SER A 241 -8.11 -39.33 11.20
N MET A 242 -8.48 -39.05 12.44
CA MET A 242 -7.90 -37.95 13.22
C MET A 242 -6.39 -38.12 13.36
N PRO A 243 -5.56 -37.20 12.84
CA PRO A 243 -4.13 -37.33 12.93
C PRO A 243 -3.63 -37.18 14.37
N ASP A 244 -2.52 -37.85 14.68
CA ASP A 244 -1.84 -37.80 15.97
C ASP A 244 -1.09 -36.48 16.22
N ARG A 245 -0.97 -35.65 15.18
CA ARG A 245 -0.35 -34.32 15.16
C ARG A 245 -1.25 -33.28 14.49
N PRO A 246 -1.03 -31.98 14.73
CA PRO A 246 -1.68 -30.92 13.98
C PRO A 246 -1.29 -30.92 12.49
N ASP A 247 -2.27 -30.72 11.63
CA ASP A 247 -2.13 -30.46 10.20
C ASP A 247 -1.74 -28.99 9.93
N VAL A 248 -2.39 -28.08 10.67
CA VAL A 248 -2.29 -26.62 10.48
C VAL A 248 -1.94 -25.94 11.80
N TYR A 249 -0.98 -25.02 11.75
CA TYR A 249 -0.48 -24.28 12.89
C TYR A 249 -0.80 -22.80 12.75
N PHE A 250 -1.38 -22.23 13.79
CA PHE A 250 -1.58 -20.81 13.97
C PHE A 250 -0.74 -20.36 15.16
N GLU A 251 0.15 -19.39 14.96
CA GLU A 251 1.10 -18.94 15.97
C GLU A 251 1.05 -17.41 16.08
N ASP A 252 0.75 -16.87 17.25
CA ASP A 252 0.69 -15.42 17.47
C ASP A 252 -0.32 -14.71 16.53
N CYS A 253 -1.40 -15.40 16.15
CA CYS A 253 -2.41 -14.88 15.21
C CYS A 253 -3.58 -14.22 15.93
N VAL A 254 -4.17 -13.21 15.27
CA VAL A 254 -5.46 -12.62 15.65
C VAL A 254 -6.49 -13.06 14.62
N MET A 255 -7.56 -13.72 15.07
CA MET A 255 -8.62 -14.28 14.23
C MET A 255 -9.95 -13.61 14.58
N ALA A 256 -10.46 -12.73 13.71
CA ALA A 256 -11.65 -11.92 13.97
C ALA A 256 -12.79 -12.20 12.98
N SER A 257 -13.99 -12.46 13.47
CA SER A 257 -15.16 -12.72 12.61
C SER A 257 -16.47 -12.42 13.33
N PRO A 258 -17.57 -12.05 12.64
CA PRO A 258 -18.88 -12.05 13.25
C PRO A 258 -19.46 -13.48 13.40
N GLN A 259 -18.91 -14.52 12.76
CA GLN A 259 -19.40 -15.90 12.84
C GLN A 259 -18.57 -16.81 13.73
N CYS A 260 -17.32 -17.09 13.37
CA CYS A 260 -16.39 -17.90 14.16
C CYS A 260 -14.94 -17.55 13.82
N ALA A 261 -14.05 -17.73 14.78
CA ALA A 261 -12.63 -17.45 14.60
C ALA A 261 -11.92 -18.60 13.88
N LEU A 262 -12.21 -19.85 14.24
CA LEU A 262 -11.58 -21.03 13.65
C LEU A 262 -12.62 -22.07 13.27
N LYS A 263 -12.57 -22.55 12.03
CA LYS A 263 -13.48 -23.55 11.50
C LYS A 263 -12.76 -24.74 10.90
N GLY A 264 -13.25 -25.94 11.20
CA GLY A 264 -12.77 -27.21 10.67
C GLY A 264 -13.81 -27.93 9.81
N GLY A 265 -13.40 -28.41 8.64
CA GLY A 265 -14.21 -29.24 7.75
C GLY A 265 -15.21 -28.46 6.88
N ASN A 266 -16.11 -29.17 6.19
CA ASN A 266 -17.19 -28.56 5.39
C ASN A 266 -18.47 -29.41 5.41
N PHE A 267 -19.58 -28.83 4.94
CA PHE A 267 -20.86 -29.52 4.80
C PHE A 267 -20.75 -30.71 3.85
N GLY A 268 -21.17 -31.90 4.30
CA GLY A 268 -21.14 -33.13 3.53
C GLY A 268 -19.78 -33.85 3.51
N PHE A 269 -18.74 -33.27 4.12
CA PHE A 269 -17.41 -33.87 4.21
C PHE A 269 -17.25 -34.63 5.53
N HIS A 270 -16.61 -35.80 5.44
CA HIS A 270 -16.47 -36.75 6.55
C HIS A 270 -15.00 -37.07 6.84
N THR A 271 -14.14 -36.07 6.62
CA THR A 271 -12.69 -36.13 6.80
C THR A 271 -12.27 -35.45 8.09
N TYR A 272 -11.06 -35.75 8.57
CA TYR A 272 -10.58 -35.31 9.87
C TYR A 272 -9.49 -34.25 9.74
N THR A 273 -9.59 -33.19 10.54
CA THR A 273 -8.59 -32.13 10.58
C THR A 273 -8.19 -31.86 12.02
N ARG A 274 -6.89 -31.67 12.27
CA ARG A 274 -6.36 -31.23 13.56
C ARG A 274 -5.61 -29.91 13.39
N ALA A 275 -6.00 -28.89 14.15
CA ALA A 275 -5.32 -27.59 14.15
C ALA A 275 -4.62 -27.35 15.49
N LYS A 276 -3.56 -26.54 15.50
CA LYS A 276 -2.94 -26.01 16.71
C LYS A 276 -2.96 -24.50 16.68
N ALA A 277 -3.36 -23.87 17.79
CA ALA A 277 -3.28 -22.43 17.98
C ALA A 277 -2.44 -22.13 19.22
N THR A 278 -1.34 -21.41 19.01
CA THR A 278 -0.37 -21.04 20.04
C THR A 278 -0.32 -19.53 20.15
N ARG A 279 -0.58 -18.97 21.35
CA ARG A 279 -0.63 -17.52 21.59
C ARG A 279 -1.57 -16.78 20.65
N CYS A 280 -2.70 -17.39 20.32
CA CYS A 280 -3.68 -16.82 19.41
C CYS A 280 -4.80 -16.08 20.15
N ASN A 281 -5.28 -15.03 19.51
CA ASN A 281 -6.40 -14.21 19.94
C ASN A 281 -7.59 -14.48 19.00
N MET A 282 -8.62 -15.16 19.50
CA MET A 282 -9.79 -15.54 18.71
C MET A 282 -11.00 -14.71 19.12
N VAL A 283 -11.46 -13.81 18.25
CA VAL A 283 -12.48 -12.81 18.54
C VAL A 283 -13.71 -13.00 17.66
N VAL A 284 -14.82 -13.37 18.28
CA VAL A 284 -16.13 -13.43 17.62
C VAL A 284 -17.01 -12.28 18.09
N LEU A 285 -17.45 -11.46 17.15
CA LEU A 285 -18.16 -10.21 17.45
C LEU A 285 -19.65 -10.40 17.71
N ASN A 286 -20.24 -11.56 17.36
CA ASN A 286 -21.66 -11.84 17.54
C ASN A 286 -21.95 -12.53 18.90
N PHE A 287 -22.27 -11.72 19.91
CA PHE A 287 -22.64 -12.15 21.26
C PHE A 287 -24.15 -12.35 21.48
N SER A 288 -24.97 -12.36 20.43
CA SER A 288 -26.43 -12.22 20.53
C SER A 288 -27.06 -13.05 21.65
N GLN A 289 -28.04 -12.49 22.36
CA GLN A 289 -28.76 -13.21 23.42
C GLN A 289 -29.55 -14.38 22.81
N PRO A 290 -29.90 -15.44 23.59
CA PRO A 290 -30.55 -16.65 23.07
C PRO A 290 -31.89 -16.46 22.34
N VAL A 291 -32.46 -15.24 22.34
CA VAL A 291 -33.64 -14.86 21.55
C VAL A 291 -33.28 -14.41 20.12
N GLY A 292 -32.01 -14.09 19.85
CA GLY A 292 -31.47 -13.76 18.53
C GLY A 292 -30.71 -14.92 17.87
N THR A 293 -29.80 -14.59 16.94
CA THR A 293 -28.96 -15.55 16.19
C THR A 293 -27.49 -15.47 16.62
N PRO A 294 -27.12 -15.99 17.81
CA PRO A 294 -25.73 -15.99 18.25
C PRO A 294 -24.83 -16.80 17.31
N SER A 295 -23.52 -16.54 17.39
CA SER A 295 -22.53 -17.40 16.72
C SER A 295 -22.66 -18.87 17.15
N ASP A 296 -22.45 -19.79 16.20
CA ASP A 296 -22.44 -21.24 16.45
C ASP A 296 -21.35 -21.65 17.44
N GLY A 297 -20.28 -20.87 17.58
CA GLY A 297 -19.16 -21.06 18.50
C GLY A 297 -17.96 -20.21 18.05
N ILE A 298 -16.98 -20.02 18.94
CA ILE A 298 -15.70 -19.39 18.57
C ILE A 298 -14.88 -20.32 17.70
N ILE A 299 -14.91 -21.62 18.03
CA ILE A 299 -14.28 -22.71 17.30
C ILE A 299 -15.38 -23.68 16.86
N VAL A 300 -15.47 -23.96 15.56
CA VAL A 300 -16.61 -24.68 14.96
C VAL A 300 -16.15 -25.85 14.10
N SER A 301 -16.75 -27.03 14.31
CA SER A 301 -16.74 -28.09 13.29
C SER A 301 -17.96 -27.95 12.38
N VAL A 302 -17.80 -28.07 11.06
CA VAL A 302 -18.94 -27.88 10.15
C VAL A 302 -19.90 -29.06 10.19
N GLN A 303 -19.45 -30.26 9.82
CA GLN A 303 -20.34 -31.43 9.68
C GLN A 303 -20.67 -32.08 11.03
N ASN A 304 -19.66 -32.54 11.77
CA ASN A 304 -19.81 -33.28 13.03
C ASN A 304 -18.61 -33.01 13.95
N GLY A 305 -18.83 -32.98 15.27
CA GLY A 305 -17.76 -32.68 16.24
C GLY A 305 -16.52 -33.56 16.06
N LYS A 306 -16.69 -34.87 15.83
CA LYS A 306 -15.56 -35.83 15.76
C LYS A 306 -14.55 -35.56 14.63
N TYR A 307 -14.92 -34.75 13.64
CA TYR A 307 -14.08 -34.45 12.48
C TYR A 307 -13.07 -33.33 12.73
N PHE A 308 -13.18 -32.62 13.85
CA PHE A 308 -12.27 -31.52 14.14
C PHE A 308 -11.68 -31.63 15.54
N HIS A 309 -10.36 -31.44 15.61
CA HIS A 309 -9.62 -31.32 16.87
C HIS A 309 -8.79 -30.04 16.90
N VAL A 310 -8.78 -29.34 18.02
CA VAL A 310 -7.97 -28.13 18.22
C VAL A 310 -7.08 -28.22 19.47
N ASP A 311 -5.78 -28.08 19.28
CA ASP A 311 -4.83 -27.93 20.37
C ASP A 311 -4.64 -26.43 20.67
N LEU A 312 -4.95 -26.00 21.89
CA LEU A 312 -4.84 -24.61 22.33
C LEU A 312 -3.69 -24.45 23.32
N GLU A 313 -2.77 -23.54 23.01
CA GLU A 313 -1.63 -23.21 23.86
C GLU A 313 -1.58 -21.69 24.08
N ASP A 314 -1.59 -21.24 25.34
CA ASP A 314 -1.48 -19.82 25.73
C ASP A 314 -2.42 -18.86 24.96
N SER A 315 -3.63 -19.31 24.62
CA SER A 315 -4.53 -18.62 23.70
C SER A 315 -5.78 -18.06 24.39
N THR A 316 -6.29 -16.93 23.90
CA THR A 316 -7.50 -16.30 24.43
C THR A 316 -8.63 -16.33 23.40
N VAL A 317 -9.80 -16.80 23.82
CA VAL A 317 -11.02 -16.85 22.99
C VAL A 317 -12.10 -15.91 23.53
N MET A 318 -12.84 -15.26 22.64
CA MET A 318 -13.91 -14.33 22.97
C MET A 318 -15.10 -14.49 22.02
N GLY A 319 -16.33 -14.59 22.56
CA GLY A 319 -17.53 -14.75 21.74
C GLY A 319 -18.76 -15.23 22.53
N TYR A 320 -19.83 -15.67 21.86
CA TYR A 320 -21.02 -16.18 22.55
C TYR A 320 -20.68 -17.41 23.41
N LYS A 321 -20.12 -18.47 22.81
CA LYS A 321 -19.68 -19.73 23.46
C LYS A 321 -18.42 -20.28 22.79
N VAL A 322 -17.67 -21.14 23.47
CA VAL A 322 -16.38 -21.64 22.97
C VAL A 322 -16.52 -22.54 21.74
N PHE A 323 -17.26 -23.65 21.87
CA PHE A 323 -17.35 -24.67 20.82
C PHE A 323 -18.72 -24.73 20.14
N GLY A 324 -18.71 -25.11 18.86
CA GLY A 324 -19.90 -25.25 18.03
C GLY A 324 -19.80 -26.38 17.01
N VAL A 325 -20.95 -26.90 16.59
CA VAL A 325 -21.10 -27.74 15.39
C VAL A 325 -22.23 -27.18 14.55
N LYS A 326 -22.03 -27.03 13.24
CA LYS A 326 -23.01 -26.37 12.37
C LYS A 326 -24.14 -27.29 11.91
N VAL A 327 -23.82 -28.52 11.49
CA VAL A 327 -24.79 -29.47 10.92
C VAL A 327 -25.31 -30.41 11.99
N ASP A 328 -24.47 -31.33 12.47
CA ASP A 328 -24.85 -32.32 13.49
C ASP A 328 -24.71 -31.70 14.89
N THR A 329 -25.53 -30.70 15.23
CA THR A 329 -25.38 -29.87 16.44
C THR A 329 -25.25 -30.66 17.75
N ASP A 330 -25.93 -31.81 17.86
CA ASP A 330 -25.86 -32.71 19.03
C ASP A 330 -24.47 -33.37 19.22
N SER A 331 -23.63 -33.36 18.19
CA SER A 331 -22.28 -33.93 18.22
C SER A 331 -21.22 -33.00 18.79
N VAL A 332 -21.57 -31.83 19.34
CA VAL A 332 -20.61 -30.85 19.88
C VAL A 332 -19.65 -31.43 20.92
N ASN A 333 -20.11 -32.41 21.71
CA ASN A 333 -19.27 -33.09 22.70
C ASN A 333 -18.22 -34.03 22.09
N ALA A 334 -18.31 -34.32 20.79
CA ALA A 334 -17.31 -35.09 20.06
C ALA A 334 -16.20 -34.22 19.45
N LEU A 335 -16.33 -32.89 19.51
CA LEU A 335 -15.27 -31.97 19.09
C LEU A 335 -14.07 -32.12 20.03
N GLY A 336 -12.94 -32.53 19.46
CA GLY A 336 -11.71 -32.78 20.22
C GLY A 336 -10.99 -31.48 20.55
N PHE A 337 -10.45 -31.36 21.76
CA PHE A 337 -9.56 -30.26 22.08
C PHE A 337 -8.53 -30.65 23.15
N THR A 338 -7.41 -29.94 23.16
CA THR A 338 -6.48 -29.93 24.29
C THR A 338 -6.16 -28.49 24.71
N THR A 339 -5.76 -28.32 25.96
CA THR A 339 -5.31 -27.03 26.49
C THR A 339 -3.94 -27.19 27.14
N THR A 340 -3.04 -26.25 26.88
CA THR A 340 -1.72 -26.16 27.52
C THR A 340 -1.45 -24.71 27.90
N GLY A 341 -0.93 -24.49 29.11
CA GLY A 341 -0.60 -23.15 29.57
C GLY A 341 -1.82 -22.27 29.82
N ASP A 342 -1.72 -21.00 29.44
CA ASP A 342 -2.67 -19.93 29.80
C ASP A 342 -3.81 -19.78 28.78
N VAL A 343 -4.76 -20.72 28.80
CA VAL A 343 -5.94 -20.69 27.91
C VAL A 343 -7.12 -19.98 28.57
N LYS A 344 -7.64 -18.93 27.93
CA LYS A 344 -8.69 -18.04 28.51
C LYS A 344 -9.93 -17.95 27.63
N ALA A 345 -11.08 -17.73 28.24
CA ALA A 345 -12.35 -17.53 27.54
C ALA A 345 -13.15 -16.35 28.11
N TYR A 346 -13.47 -15.35 27.29
CA TYR A 346 -14.51 -14.35 27.55
C TYR A 346 -15.78 -14.72 26.77
N VAL A 347 -16.70 -15.40 27.45
CA VAL A 347 -17.97 -15.85 26.84
C VAL A 347 -19.18 -15.18 27.46
N GLN A 348 -20.31 -15.23 26.77
CA GLN A 348 -21.58 -14.72 27.28
C GLN A 348 -21.89 -15.33 28.67
N PHE A 349 -22.54 -14.56 29.55
CA PHE A 349 -22.65 -14.88 30.98
C PHE A 349 -23.42 -16.16 31.34
N THR A 350 -24.30 -16.65 30.47
CA THR A 350 -25.04 -17.91 30.63
C THR A 350 -24.33 -19.11 30.01
N GLN A 351 -23.26 -18.89 29.24
CA GLN A 351 -22.54 -19.97 28.59
C GLN A 351 -21.47 -20.58 29.51
N PRO A 352 -21.35 -21.92 29.55
CA PRO A 352 -20.28 -22.58 30.29
C PRO A 352 -18.93 -22.34 29.61
N VAL A 353 -17.86 -22.58 30.37
CA VAL A 353 -16.48 -22.57 29.87
C VAL A 353 -15.96 -24.00 29.97
N PRO A 354 -15.40 -24.60 28.89
CA PRO A 354 -14.88 -25.96 28.90
C PRO A 354 -13.73 -26.15 29.91
N GLU A 355 -13.48 -27.40 30.30
CA GLU A 355 -12.35 -27.75 31.17
C GLU A 355 -11.02 -27.28 30.55
N GLY A 356 -10.11 -26.77 31.38
CA GLY A 356 -8.81 -26.24 30.96
C GLY A 356 -8.81 -24.76 30.56
N PHE A 357 -9.97 -24.11 30.44
CA PHE A 357 -10.07 -22.67 30.16
C PHE A 357 -10.30 -21.86 31.44
N TYR A 358 -9.61 -20.72 31.57
CA TYR A 358 -9.90 -19.71 32.58
C TYR A 358 -10.96 -18.73 32.10
N ARG A 359 -12.06 -18.57 32.85
CA ARG A 359 -13.13 -17.62 32.51
C ARG A 359 -12.71 -16.17 32.81
N LEU A 360 -12.69 -15.33 31.79
CA LEU A 360 -12.55 -13.89 31.93
C LEU A 360 -13.88 -13.27 32.42
N THR A 361 -13.80 -12.42 33.45
CA THR A 361 -14.96 -11.79 34.11
C THR A 361 -15.12 -10.30 33.78
N HIS A 362 -14.15 -9.71 33.10
CA HIS A 362 -14.16 -8.32 32.65
C HIS A 362 -13.96 -8.27 31.14
N TRP A 363 -14.37 -7.16 30.53
CA TRP A 363 -14.18 -6.92 29.11
C TRP A 363 -12.68 -6.88 28.76
N PRO A 364 -12.19 -7.74 27.83
CA PRO A 364 -10.77 -7.80 27.48
C PRO A 364 -10.43 -6.70 26.45
N THR A 365 -10.11 -5.49 26.94
CA THR A 365 -9.79 -4.33 26.09
C THR A 365 -8.57 -4.55 25.21
N ASP A 366 -7.58 -5.28 25.71
CA ASP A 366 -6.36 -5.69 25.02
C ASP A 366 -6.64 -6.60 23.83
N LEU A 367 -7.52 -7.59 24.01
CA LEU A 367 -7.95 -8.49 22.95
C LEU A 367 -8.66 -7.72 21.82
N PHE A 368 -9.57 -6.82 22.18
CA PHE A 368 -10.28 -6.00 21.19
C PHE A 368 -9.32 -5.05 20.46
N ALA A 369 -8.36 -4.44 21.17
CA ALA A 369 -7.34 -3.61 20.56
C ALA A 369 -6.44 -4.38 19.59
N SER A 370 -6.16 -5.66 19.87
CA SER A 370 -5.34 -6.52 19.01
C SER A 370 -5.97 -6.82 17.65
N MET A 371 -7.27 -6.57 17.48
CA MET A 371 -7.92 -6.75 16.18
C MET A 371 -7.29 -5.86 15.12
N ALA A 372 -7.06 -4.58 15.45
CA ALA A 372 -6.56 -3.61 14.49
C ALA A 372 -5.23 -4.08 13.86
N PRO A 373 -5.08 -3.96 12.52
CA PRO A 373 -3.82 -4.25 11.86
C PRO A 373 -2.65 -3.50 12.53
N PRO A 374 -1.43 -4.07 12.55
CA PRO A 374 -0.26 -3.40 13.12
C PRO A 374 -0.06 -2.01 12.51
N ALA A 375 0.19 -1.02 13.37
CA ALA A 375 0.56 0.31 12.93
C ALA A 375 1.94 0.27 12.26
N LEU A 376 2.03 0.87 11.07
CA LEU A 376 3.29 0.99 10.35
C LEU A 376 4.03 2.25 10.77
N THR A 377 5.36 2.16 10.83
CA THR A 377 6.21 3.35 10.95
C THR A 377 6.58 3.81 9.54
N ALA A 378 6.17 5.01 9.14
CA ALA A 378 6.57 5.57 7.85
C ALA A 378 8.06 5.97 7.90
N ALA A 379 8.85 5.52 6.92
CA ALA A 379 10.27 5.82 6.77
C ALA A 379 10.55 7.16 6.06
N GLY A 380 9.49 7.84 5.56
CA GLY A 380 9.60 9.10 4.82
C GLY A 380 9.82 10.34 5.71
N PRO A 381 10.09 11.49 5.09
CA PRO A 381 10.14 12.77 5.80
C PRO A 381 8.79 13.01 6.49
N VAL A 382 8.82 13.28 7.79
CA VAL A 382 7.58 13.51 8.55
C VAL A 382 6.98 14.84 8.13
N LEU A 383 5.90 14.77 7.35
CA LEU A 383 5.00 15.88 7.07
C LEU A 383 3.88 15.85 8.12
N GLU A 384 3.90 16.82 9.04
CA GLU A 384 2.85 16.95 10.05
C GLU A 384 1.63 17.62 9.42
N ARG A 385 0.56 16.85 9.21
CA ARG A 385 -0.73 17.40 8.76
C ARG A 385 -1.27 18.38 9.80
N ARG A 386 -1.77 19.51 9.32
CA ARG A 386 -2.37 20.58 10.12
C ARG A 386 -3.85 20.72 9.78
N GLU A 387 -4.53 21.64 10.46
CA GLU A 387 -5.96 21.85 10.30
C GLU A 387 -6.32 22.43 8.91
N THR A 388 -7.59 22.28 8.54
CA THR A 388 -8.15 22.88 7.32
C THR A 388 -7.96 24.39 7.33
N VAL A 389 -7.43 24.93 6.22
CA VAL A 389 -7.21 26.36 6.03
C VAL A 389 -8.48 27.02 5.51
N ILE A 390 -9.04 26.50 4.42
CA ILE A 390 -10.19 27.08 3.71
C ILE A 390 -11.09 25.95 3.19
N ARG A 391 -12.40 26.20 3.15
CA ARG A 391 -13.38 25.34 2.49
C ARG A 391 -13.78 25.90 1.13
N ASP A 392 -14.21 25.01 0.23
CA ASP A 392 -14.76 25.36 -1.07
C ASP A 392 -13.77 26.17 -1.95
N LEU A 393 -12.49 25.81 -1.87
CA LEU A 393 -11.41 26.40 -2.65
C LEU A 393 -10.44 25.31 -3.12
N CYS A 394 -9.90 25.47 -4.32
CA CYS A 394 -9.06 24.48 -4.99
C CYS A 394 -7.60 24.94 -5.08
N GLU A 395 -7.30 26.07 -5.74
CA GLU A 395 -5.91 26.49 -5.95
C GLU A 395 -5.52 27.69 -5.09
N VAL A 396 -4.35 27.57 -4.44
CA VAL A 396 -3.70 28.64 -3.70
C VAL A 396 -2.22 28.69 -4.03
N SER A 397 -1.61 29.87 -3.88
CA SER A 397 -0.16 30.02 -3.97
C SER A 397 0.36 31.01 -2.93
N HIS A 398 1.43 30.64 -2.22
CA HIS A 398 1.98 31.43 -1.12
C HIS A 398 3.28 32.12 -1.52
N VAL A 399 3.42 33.38 -1.12
CA VAL A 399 4.64 34.17 -1.33
C VAL A 399 4.89 35.10 -0.14
N HIS A 400 6.15 35.52 0.02
CA HIS A 400 6.44 36.68 0.86
C HIS A 400 6.36 37.97 0.04
N TRP A 401 5.38 38.81 0.36
CA TRP A 401 5.28 40.16 -0.22
C TRP A 401 5.62 41.19 0.85
N GLN A 402 6.68 41.97 0.63
CA GLN A 402 7.16 42.99 1.57
C GLN A 402 7.36 42.44 3.00
N GLY A 403 7.90 41.21 3.09
CA GLY A 403 8.18 40.53 4.36
C GLY A 403 6.96 39.88 5.03
N ARG A 404 5.77 39.98 4.45
CA ARG A 404 4.54 39.34 4.97
C ARG A 404 4.25 38.06 4.20
N LEU A 405 3.83 37.01 4.90
CA LEU A 405 3.31 35.81 4.27
C LEU A 405 1.92 36.12 3.68
N CYS A 406 1.82 36.03 2.37
CA CYS A 406 0.58 36.25 1.63
C CYS A 406 0.16 34.97 0.93
N ARG A 407 -1.15 34.79 0.79
CA ARG A 407 -1.78 33.70 0.05
C ARG A 407 -2.57 34.30 -1.11
N MET A 408 -2.26 33.88 -2.32
CA MET A 408 -3.07 34.10 -3.49
C MET A 408 -4.11 32.99 -3.60
N GLU A 409 -5.37 33.34 -3.81
CA GLU A 409 -6.51 32.44 -3.95
C GLU A 409 -7.08 32.56 -5.37
N CYS A 410 -7.30 31.42 -6.03
CA CYS A 410 -7.99 31.39 -7.32
C CYS A 410 -9.49 31.25 -7.09
N ILE A 411 -10.24 32.35 -7.18
CA ILE A 411 -11.68 32.33 -6.95
C ILE A 411 -12.38 31.88 -8.22
N ARG A 412 -13.18 30.82 -8.11
CA ARG A 412 -14.02 30.29 -9.19
C ARG A 412 -15.22 29.50 -8.66
N PRO A 413 -16.34 29.43 -9.39
CA PRO A 413 -17.45 28.53 -9.06
C PRO A 413 -17.09 27.06 -9.35
N GLY A 414 -17.47 26.14 -8.47
CA GLY A 414 -17.20 24.70 -8.65
C GLY A 414 -17.97 24.02 -9.80
N GLN A 415 -19.04 24.63 -10.31
CA GLN A 415 -19.89 24.08 -11.39
C GLN A 415 -19.75 24.86 -12.71
N GLY A 416 -18.67 25.63 -12.85
CA GLY A 416 -18.49 26.56 -13.96
C GLY A 416 -19.29 27.85 -13.78
N GLY A 417 -18.93 28.87 -14.58
CA GLY A 417 -19.45 30.23 -14.45
C GLY A 417 -19.04 31.11 -15.62
N THR A 418 -19.40 32.39 -15.52
CA THR A 418 -19.03 33.43 -16.49
C THR A 418 -17.68 34.04 -16.14
N GLN A 419 -17.03 34.74 -17.07
CA GLN A 419 -15.72 35.35 -16.87
C GLN A 419 -15.59 36.19 -15.58
N ALA A 420 -16.64 36.94 -15.22
CA ALA A 420 -16.66 37.79 -14.03
C ALA A 420 -16.66 37.00 -12.70
N ASP A 421 -17.00 35.71 -12.75
CA ASP A 421 -16.98 34.82 -11.59
C ASP A 421 -15.57 34.31 -11.25
N TYR A 422 -14.59 34.57 -12.12
CA TYR A 422 -13.20 34.14 -11.97
C TYR A 422 -12.31 35.34 -11.70
N TYR A 423 -11.52 35.29 -10.63
CA TYR A 423 -10.53 36.33 -10.33
C TYR A 423 -9.54 35.86 -9.28
N LEU A 424 -8.45 36.61 -9.12
CA LEU A 424 -7.42 36.33 -8.14
C LEU A 424 -7.53 37.27 -6.94
N LEU A 425 -7.36 36.71 -5.75
CA LEU A 425 -7.28 37.45 -4.50
C LEU A 425 -5.96 37.23 -3.81
N LEU A 426 -5.27 38.31 -3.46
CA LEU A 426 -4.14 38.25 -2.54
C LEU A 426 -4.61 38.62 -1.15
N ARG A 427 -4.38 37.73 -0.18
CA ARG A 427 -4.68 37.94 1.23
C ARG A 427 -3.44 37.81 2.08
N ASP A 428 -3.45 38.50 3.20
CA ASP A 428 -2.52 38.19 4.29
C ASP A 428 -2.86 36.80 4.85
N ALA A 429 -1.89 35.90 4.91
CA ALA A 429 -2.15 34.49 5.21
C ALA A 429 -2.55 34.25 6.68
N GLU A 430 -2.16 35.14 7.60
CA GLU A 430 -2.44 35.03 9.03
C GLU A 430 -3.79 35.65 9.40
N THR A 431 -4.04 36.85 8.90
CA THR A 431 -5.21 37.67 9.26
C THR A 431 -6.40 37.47 8.33
N GLY A 432 -6.18 36.92 7.13
CA GLY A 432 -7.20 36.78 6.08
C GLY A 432 -7.60 38.10 5.41
N ALA A 433 -6.96 39.23 5.76
CA ALA A 433 -7.28 40.53 5.20
C ALA A 433 -6.98 40.58 3.69
N GLU A 434 -7.92 41.10 2.91
CA GLU A 434 -7.74 41.30 1.46
C GLU A 434 -6.71 42.40 1.23
N ILE A 435 -5.68 42.10 0.44
CA ILE A 435 -4.62 43.02 0.05
C ILE A 435 -4.87 43.53 -1.37
N ALA A 436 -5.24 42.63 -2.29
CA ALA A 436 -5.52 42.96 -3.69
C ALA A 436 -6.53 42.00 -4.32
N ARG A 437 -7.24 42.51 -5.33
CA ARG A 437 -8.16 41.76 -6.20
C ARG A 437 -7.90 42.16 -7.64
N PHE A 438 -7.63 41.20 -8.50
CA PHE A 438 -7.15 41.45 -9.86
C PHE A 438 -7.42 40.25 -10.78
N ALA A 439 -7.09 40.41 -12.08
CA ALA A 439 -7.17 39.37 -13.10
C ALA A 439 -8.58 38.72 -13.22
N GLU A 440 -9.60 39.54 -13.46
CA GLU A 440 -10.95 39.05 -13.81
C GLU A 440 -10.89 38.16 -15.07
N GLY A 441 -11.50 36.97 -15.01
CA GLY A 441 -11.45 35.95 -16.06
C GLY A 441 -10.25 35.01 -15.99
N TYR A 442 -9.51 34.97 -14.88
CA TYR A 442 -8.31 34.14 -14.74
C TYR A 442 -8.34 33.30 -13.47
N GLY A 443 -7.64 32.16 -13.50
CA GLY A 443 -7.55 31.20 -12.40
C GLY A 443 -6.37 30.24 -12.61
N LEU A 444 -6.36 29.12 -11.87
CA LEU A 444 -5.30 28.09 -11.95
C LEU A 444 -3.88 28.67 -11.82
N ALA A 445 -3.75 29.65 -10.93
CA ALA A 445 -2.64 30.57 -10.94
C ALA A 445 -1.58 30.26 -9.89
N SER A 446 -0.32 30.58 -10.20
CA SER A 446 0.78 30.66 -9.24
C SER A 446 1.25 32.09 -9.04
N ALA A 447 1.78 32.37 -7.85
CA ALA A 447 2.38 33.65 -7.51
C ALA A 447 3.91 33.53 -7.40
N PHE A 448 4.61 34.60 -7.77
CA PHE A 448 6.06 34.70 -7.64
C PHE A 448 6.47 36.13 -7.30
N VAL A 449 7.48 36.32 -6.47
CA VAL A 449 7.99 37.66 -6.11
C VAL A 449 9.46 37.75 -6.47
N HIS A 450 9.82 38.78 -7.23
CA HIS A 450 11.19 39.04 -7.65
C HIS A 450 11.45 40.54 -7.71
N GLU A 451 12.57 41.00 -7.13
CA GLU A 451 13.00 42.41 -7.15
C GLU A 451 11.86 43.41 -6.87
N ASP A 452 11.18 43.22 -5.72
CA ASP A 452 10.06 44.06 -5.26
C ASP A 452 8.86 44.13 -6.23
N THR A 453 8.76 43.17 -7.15
CA THR A 453 7.65 43.05 -8.10
C THR A 453 6.90 41.74 -7.84
N PHE A 454 5.59 41.85 -7.69
CA PHE A 454 4.69 40.71 -7.58
C PHE A 454 4.32 40.26 -8.98
N TYR A 455 4.37 38.96 -9.22
CA TYR A 455 3.96 38.31 -10.45
C TYR A 455 2.90 37.26 -10.15
N ALA A 456 1.89 37.15 -11.01
CA ALA A 456 0.97 36.03 -11.05
C ALA A 456 0.91 35.47 -12.47
N PHE A 457 1.01 34.15 -12.60
CA PHE A 457 0.88 33.43 -13.85
C PHE A 457 -0.43 32.66 -13.80
N ALA A 458 -1.38 33.02 -14.65
CA ALA A 458 -2.76 32.55 -14.54
C ALA A 458 -3.34 32.19 -15.90
N SER A 459 -4.10 31.10 -15.94
CA SER A 459 -4.75 30.63 -17.16
C SER A 459 -6.04 31.38 -17.40
N ARG A 460 -6.27 31.76 -18.67
CA ARG A 460 -7.42 32.57 -19.09
C ARG A 460 -8.67 31.70 -19.26
N TRP A 461 -9.74 32.03 -18.55
CA TRP A 461 -11.05 31.42 -18.72
C TRP A 461 -11.82 32.08 -19.86
N GLU A 462 -12.06 31.34 -20.94
CA GLU A 462 -12.80 31.81 -22.10
C GLU A 462 -13.51 30.63 -22.78
N GLU A 463 -14.72 30.87 -23.30
CA GLU A 463 -15.52 29.85 -24.03
C GLU A 463 -15.75 28.53 -23.28
N GLY A 464 -15.79 28.60 -21.94
CA GLY A 464 -16.03 27.43 -21.09
C GLY A 464 -14.81 26.55 -20.86
N ASN A 465 -13.60 27.04 -21.13
CA ASN A 465 -12.35 26.31 -20.86
C ASN A 465 -11.19 27.24 -20.48
N TRP A 466 -10.06 26.62 -20.10
CA TRP A 466 -8.80 27.29 -19.79
C TRP A 466 -7.91 27.39 -21.03
N ASN A 467 -7.30 28.54 -21.26
CA ASN A 467 -6.59 28.86 -22.50
C ASN A 467 -5.12 29.24 -22.26
N ASP A 468 -4.69 30.40 -22.74
CA ASP A 468 -3.32 30.91 -22.58
C ASP A 468 -2.94 31.15 -21.11
N VAL A 469 -1.64 31.09 -20.79
CA VAL A 469 -1.10 31.54 -19.50
C VAL A 469 -0.70 33.01 -19.62
N THR A 470 -1.30 33.88 -18.80
CA THR A 470 -1.02 35.31 -18.75
C THR A 470 -0.23 35.66 -17.49
N CYS A 471 0.84 36.45 -17.65
CA CYS A 471 1.60 37.04 -16.57
C CYS A 471 1.02 38.40 -16.20
N PHE A 472 0.64 38.58 -14.95
CA PHE A 472 0.26 39.85 -14.34
C PHE A 472 1.40 40.31 -13.44
N SER A 473 1.79 41.58 -13.50
CA SER A 473 2.83 42.11 -12.62
C SER A 473 2.47 43.46 -12.02
N SER A 474 2.90 43.67 -10.78
CA SER A 474 2.69 44.93 -10.06
C SER A 474 3.76 45.17 -9.01
N ARG A 475 4.16 46.43 -8.84
CA ARG A 475 5.10 46.87 -7.77
C ARG A 475 4.37 47.40 -6.53
N ASP A 476 3.11 47.77 -6.66
CA ASP A 476 2.33 48.42 -5.61
C ASP A 476 0.99 47.72 -5.31
N LEU A 477 0.71 46.62 -6.03
CA LEU A 477 -0.54 45.85 -6.02
C LEU A 477 -1.78 46.65 -6.43
N LYS A 478 -1.60 47.81 -7.06
CA LYS A 478 -2.67 48.71 -7.51
C LYS A 478 -2.63 48.91 -9.02
N ALA A 479 -1.46 49.24 -9.56
CA ALA A 479 -1.22 49.33 -10.99
C ALA A 479 -0.71 47.99 -11.51
N TRP A 480 -1.42 47.41 -12.48
CA TRP A 480 -1.14 46.09 -13.02
C TRP A 480 -0.76 46.17 -14.50
N GLU A 481 0.32 45.52 -14.87
CA GLU A 481 0.67 45.20 -16.26
C GLU A 481 0.31 43.74 -16.54
N SER A 482 -0.11 43.43 -17.76
CA SER A 482 -0.33 42.03 -18.19
C SER A 482 0.29 41.73 -19.56
N THR A 483 0.76 40.51 -19.74
CA THR A 483 1.26 39.99 -21.01
C THR A 483 1.02 38.49 -21.10
N VAL A 484 0.74 37.98 -22.31
CA VAL A 484 0.59 36.54 -22.51
C VAL A 484 1.98 35.90 -22.42
N ALA A 485 2.19 35.05 -21.42
CA ALA A 485 3.44 34.34 -21.20
C ALA A 485 3.52 33.10 -22.10
N ILE A 486 2.45 32.29 -22.11
CA ILE A 486 2.38 31.08 -22.92
C ILE A 486 1.12 31.13 -23.76
N VAL A 487 1.29 31.21 -25.08
CA VAL A 487 0.19 31.15 -26.05
C VAL A 487 -0.22 29.69 -26.21
N GLN A 488 -1.51 29.41 -26.11
CA GLN A 488 -2.07 28.10 -26.38
C GLN A 488 -1.96 27.76 -27.87
N GLU A 489 -1.80 26.47 -28.17
CA GLU A 489 -1.75 25.99 -29.55
C GLU A 489 -2.96 25.10 -29.83
N ASN A 490 -2.76 23.79 -29.97
CA ASN A 490 -3.84 22.81 -30.14
C ASN A 490 -4.14 22.09 -28.81
N GLU A 491 -4.12 22.86 -27.73
CA GLU A 491 -4.20 22.40 -26.34
C GLU A 491 -4.86 23.48 -25.49
N HIS A 492 -5.43 23.06 -24.36
CA HIS A 492 -5.82 23.92 -23.25
C HIS A 492 -4.71 23.89 -22.20
N LEU A 493 -4.42 25.04 -21.59
CA LEU A 493 -3.42 25.15 -20.53
C LEU A 493 -4.12 25.38 -19.19
N PHE A 494 -3.67 24.66 -18.17
CA PHE A 494 -4.29 24.62 -16.85
C PHE A 494 -3.37 25.26 -15.81
N ASN A 495 -3.05 24.57 -14.73
CA ASN A 495 -2.18 25.08 -13.68
C ASN A 495 -0.78 25.37 -14.20
N SER A 496 -0.16 26.44 -13.68
CA SER A 496 1.24 26.75 -13.94
C SER A 496 1.97 27.12 -12.66
N SER A 497 3.28 26.90 -12.62
CA SER A 497 4.16 27.24 -11.52
C SER A 497 5.49 27.77 -12.06
N VAL A 498 6.07 28.77 -11.40
CA VAL A 498 7.31 29.43 -11.82
C VAL A 498 8.34 29.40 -10.69
N CYS A 499 9.59 29.11 -11.06
CA CYS A 499 10.72 29.21 -10.14
C CYS A 499 11.93 29.88 -10.78
N ARG A 500 12.88 30.29 -9.94
CA ARG A 500 14.21 30.73 -10.39
C ARG A 500 15.08 29.52 -10.69
N GLY A 501 15.61 29.44 -11.90
CA GLY A 501 16.59 28.44 -12.33
C GLY A 501 18.04 28.97 -12.32
N PRO A 502 19.01 28.20 -12.82
CA PRO A 502 20.42 28.61 -12.89
C PRO A 502 20.68 29.80 -13.82
N GLU A 503 19.98 29.87 -14.96
CA GLU A 503 20.22 30.87 -16.03
C GLU A 503 19.07 31.88 -16.19
N GLY A 504 18.09 31.88 -15.29
CA GLY A 504 16.90 32.70 -15.38
C GLY A 504 15.74 32.10 -14.58
N PHE A 505 14.61 31.91 -15.25
CA PHE A 505 13.38 31.38 -14.68
C PHE A 505 12.85 30.22 -15.51
N ALA A 506 12.19 29.28 -14.85
CA ALA A 506 11.52 28.15 -15.47
C ALA A 506 10.05 28.15 -15.05
N MET A 507 9.18 27.80 -15.99
CA MET A 507 7.76 27.56 -15.78
C MET A 507 7.45 26.10 -16.08
N ALA A 508 6.76 25.43 -15.17
CA ALA A 508 6.02 24.22 -15.46
C ALA A 508 4.57 24.61 -15.72
N TYR A 509 3.96 24.10 -16.77
CA TYR A 509 2.55 24.35 -17.08
C TYR A 509 1.87 23.08 -17.56
N GLU A 510 0.64 22.89 -17.08
CA GLU A 510 -0.19 21.73 -17.36
C GLU A 510 -0.92 21.92 -18.69
N SER A 511 -1.01 20.83 -19.45
CA SER A 511 -1.59 20.80 -20.79
C SER A 511 -2.40 19.52 -21.03
N ASN A 512 -3.48 19.62 -21.81
CA ASN A 512 -4.18 18.46 -22.36
C ASN A 512 -3.86 18.20 -23.85
N ASP A 513 -2.63 18.46 -24.27
CA ASP A 513 -2.13 18.14 -25.62
C ASP A 513 -2.60 16.74 -26.04
N PRO A 514 -3.37 16.62 -27.14
CA PRO A 514 -3.94 15.34 -27.57
C PRO A 514 -2.88 14.30 -27.99
N ALA A 515 -1.61 14.68 -28.12
CA ALA A 515 -0.51 13.73 -28.34
C ALA A 515 -0.20 12.84 -27.13
N TYR A 516 -0.62 13.24 -25.93
CA TYR A 516 -0.30 12.59 -24.67
C TYR A 516 -1.57 12.30 -23.85
N PRO A 517 -1.48 11.48 -22.78
CA PRO A 517 -2.56 11.37 -21.80
C PRO A 517 -3.00 12.74 -21.32
N ALA A 518 -4.30 12.92 -21.07
CA ALA A 518 -4.82 14.19 -20.59
C ALA A 518 -4.07 14.61 -19.31
N PHE A 519 -3.66 15.88 -19.27
CA PHE A 519 -2.87 16.49 -18.21
C PHE A 519 -1.42 15.97 -18.16
N THR A 520 -0.59 16.63 -18.97
CA THR A 520 0.87 16.50 -18.99
C THR A 520 1.54 17.80 -18.55
N THR A 521 2.76 17.69 -18.02
CA THR A 521 3.54 18.86 -17.65
C THR A 521 4.52 19.23 -18.77
N LYS A 522 4.39 20.46 -19.28
CA LYS A 522 5.31 21.07 -20.25
C LYS A 522 6.12 22.18 -19.59
N PHE A 523 7.22 22.60 -20.23
CA PHE A 523 8.13 23.59 -19.67
C PHE A 523 8.40 24.77 -20.60
N ALA A 524 8.63 25.93 -19.99
CA ALA A 524 9.13 27.13 -20.66
C ALA A 524 10.20 27.81 -19.81
N VAL A 525 11.08 28.56 -20.45
CA VAL A 525 12.15 29.33 -19.79
C VAL A 525 12.06 30.81 -20.11
N SER A 526 12.53 31.65 -19.19
CA SER A 526 12.55 33.09 -19.35
C SER A 526 13.79 33.71 -18.71
N PRO A 527 14.43 34.71 -19.33
CA PRO A 527 15.52 35.46 -18.69
C PRO A 527 15.01 36.55 -17.73
N ASP A 528 13.74 36.98 -17.83
CA ASP A 528 13.26 38.25 -17.26
C ASP A 528 11.82 38.20 -16.71
N LEU A 529 11.20 37.01 -16.63
CA LEU A 529 9.79 36.76 -16.28
C LEU A 529 8.74 37.33 -17.26
N LYS A 530 9.17 38.01 -18.33
CA LYS A 530 8.30 38.66 -19.31
C LYS A 530 8.34 37.95 -20.66
N THR A 531 9.53 37.57 -21.11
CA THR A 531 9.79 36.91 -22.39
C THR A 531 9.96 35.42 -22.16
N TRP A 532 9.01 34.61 -22.63
CA TRP A 532 8.99 33.17 -22.40
C TRP A 532 9.24 32.38 -23.69
N THR A 533 10.05 31.32 -23.58
CA THR A 533 10.35 30.38 -24.66
C THR A 533 9.94 28.98 -24.24
N LYS A 534 8.99 28.36 -24.96
CA LYS A 534 8.62 26.95 -24.74
C LYS A 534 9.82 26.05 -25.01
N VAL A 535 9.93 24.97 -24.23
CA VAL A 535 10.97 23.93 -24.38
C VAL A 535 10.27 22.64 -24.80
N PRO A 536 9.93 22.47 -26.10
CA PRO A 536 9.09 21.36 -26.55
C PRO A 536 9.72 19.98 -26.31
N GLU A 537 11.06 19.90 -26.28
CA GLU A 537 11.78 18.68 -25.93
C GLU A 537 11.73 18.34 -24.43
N ALA A 538 11.24 19.24 -23.59
CA ALA A 538 10.98 19.03 -22.17
C ALA A 538 9.46 18.89 -21.99
N THR A 539 8.98 17.65 -22.05
CA THR A 539 7.61 17.29 -21.63
C THR A 539 7.71 16.08 -20.71
N PHE A 540 7.03 16.16 -19.57
CA PHE A 540 7.00 15.15 -18.52
C PHE A 540 5.58 14.57 -18.40
N GLY A 541 5.49 13.25 -18.17
CA GLY A 541 4.23 12.55 -18.03
C GLY A 541 3.61 12.09 -19.35
N THR A 542 4.39 11.91 -20.42
CA THR A 542 3.88 11.49 -21.74
C THR A 542 3.19 10.12 -21.74
N ASN A 543 3.26 9.37 -20.64
CA ASN A 543 2.69 8.03 -20.48
C ASN A 543 1.65 7.93 -19.36
N ARG A 544 1.33 9.01 -18.64
CA ARG A 544 0.43 8.98 -17.48
C ARG A 544 -0.12 10.37 -17.09
N TYR A 545 -1.08 10.39 -16.18
CA TYR A 545 -1.65 11.60 -15.63
C TYR A 545 -0.64 12.34 -14.71
N THR A 546 -0.32 13.60 -15.01
CA THR A 546 0.64 14.45 -14.26
C THR A 546 0.18 15.90 -14.14
N ALA A 547 -0.92 16.12 -13.40
CA ALA A 547 -1.55 17.43 -13.27
C ALA A 547 -0.95 18.29 -12.14
N CYS A 548 -1.38 19.55 -12.08
CA CYS A 548 -1.11 20.53 -11.04
C CYS A 548 0.38 20.68 -10.68
N PRO A 549 1.27 20.96 -11.65
CA PRO A 549 2.70 20.98 -11.38
C PRO A 549 3.10 22.18 -10.53
N PHE A 550 3.85 21.93 -9.45
CA PHE A 550 4.61 22.92 -8.70
C PHE A 550 6.10 22.73 -8.95
N ILE A 551 6.78 23.74 -9.49
CA ILE A 551 8.21 23.68 -9.77
C ILE A 551 9.01 24.53 -8.79
N THR A 552 10.15 24.01 -8.36
CA THR A 552 11.18 24.77 -7.62
C THR A 552 12.57 24.28 -8.00
N HIS A 553 13.61 25.01 -7.59
CA HIS A 553 14.99 24.64 -7.86
C HIS A 553 15.84 24.75 -6.60
N ALA A 554 16.55 23.67 -6.28
CA ALA A 554 17.45 23.60 -5.13
C ALA A 554 18.65 22.72 -5.47
N ASN A 555 19.84 23.14 -5.03
CA ASN A 555 21.07 22.32 -5.06
C ASN A 555 21.37 21.66 -6.43
N GLY A 556 21.10 22.39 -7.52
CA GLY A 556 21.40 21.97 -8.89
C GLY A 556 20.35 21.06 -9.54
N PHE A 557 19.18 20.92 -8.92
CA PHE A 557 18.05 20.21 -9.48
C PHE A 557 16.79 21.09 -9.50
N TYR A 558 16.05 21.02 -10.59
CA TYR A 558 14.63 21.33 -10.61
C TYR A 558 13.88 20.18 -9.95
N TYR A 559 12.94 20.52 -9.09
CA TYR A 559 11.99 19.59 -8.49
C TYR A 559 10.59 19.96 -8.95
N VAL A 560 9.80 18.96 -9.33
CA VAL A 560 8.39 19.14 -9.65
C VAL A 560 7.57 18.25 -8.71
N LEU A 561 6.71 18.88 -7.91
CA LEU A 561 5.61 18.18 -7.26
C LEU A 561 4.41 18.19 -8.21
N TYR A 562 3.70 17.08 -8.32
CA TYR A 562 2.61 16.93 -9.27
C TYR A 562 1.60 15.89 -8.81
N LEU A 563 0.37 15.97 -9.30
CA LEU A 563 -0.71 15.03 -9.01
C LEU A 563 -0.61 13.82 -9.93
N GLU A 564 -0.60 12.62 -9.34
CA GLU A 564 -0.71 11.37 -10.09
C GLU A 564 -2.02 10.66 -9.75
N ARG A 565 -2.69 10.15 -10.79
CA ARG A 565 -3.89 9.33 -10.66
C ARG A 565 -3.50 7.86 -10.48
N ARG A 566 -3.93 7.26 -9.38
CA ARG A 566 -3.64 5.86 -9.02
C ARG A 566 -4.54 4.87 -9.75
N GLU A 567 -4.41 4.83 -11.07
CA GLU A 567 -5.15 3.89 -11.90
C GLU A 567 -4.94 2.42 -11.44
N PRO A 568 -5.98 1.57 -11.57
CA PRO A 568 -7.32 1.87 -12.12
C PRO A 568 -8.27 2.61 -11.17
N ARG A 569 -7.87 2.91 -9.93
CA ARG A 569 -8.73 3.61 -8.95
C ARG A 569 -8.91 5.08 -9.30
N TRP A 570 -10.05 5.64 -8.91
CA TRP A 570 -10.28 7.08 -8.85
C TRP A 570 -9.70 7.63 -7.54
N PHE A 571 -8.38 7.74 -7.47
CA PHE A 571 -7.64 8.12 -6.26
C PHE A 571 -6.38 8.89 -6.65
N PHE A 572 -6.10 10.02 -6.00
CA PHE A 572 -5.13 11.01 -6.47
C PHE A 572 -4.14 11.38 -5.37
N GLU A 573 -2.85 11.27 -5.70
CA GLU A 573 -1.73 11.46 -4.76
C GLU A 573 -0.74 12.49 -5.30
N THR A 574 -0.11 13.26 -4.42
CA THR A 574 0.99 14.15 -4.82
C THR A 574 2.31 13.38 -4.84
N TYR A 575 2.99 13.40 -5.98
CA TYR A 575 4.32 12.85 -6.22
C TYR A 575 5.38 13.93 -6.41
N ILE A 576 6.64 13.53 -6.33
CA ILE A 576 7.82 14.35 -6.63
C ILE A 576 8.73 13.69 -7.67
N THR A 577 9.22 14.51 -8.60
CA THR A 577 10.26 14.17 -9.57
C THR A 577 11.34 15.28 -9.58
N ARG A 578 12.54 14.97 -10.07
CA ARG A 578 13.62 15.95 -10.21
C ARG A 578 14.36 15.84 -11.54
N SER A 579 14.94 16.93 -11.99
CA SER A 579 15.73 17.01 -13.22
C SER A 579 16.86 18.04 -13.09
N LYS A 580 17.96 17.86 -13.81
CA LYS A 580 19.02 18.89 -13.92
C LYS A 580 18.81 19.85 -15.08
N ASP A 581 18.05 19.43 -16.09
CA ASP A 581 17.99 20.07 -17.40
C ASP A 581 16.56 20.23 -17.95
N LEU A 582 15.54 19.88 -17.15
CA LEU A 582 14.11 19.81 -17.49
C LEU A 582 13.74 18.69 -18.49
N LYS A 583 14.72 17.91 -18.96
CA LYS A 583 14.54 16.89 -20.01
C LYS A 583 14.61 15.49 -19.42
N GLY A 584 15.69 15.18 -18.69
CA GLY A 584 15.87 13.91 -18.01
C GLY A 584 15.26 13.97 -16.60
N TRP A 585 14.31 13.09 -16.30
CA TRP A 585 13.59 13.08 -15.03
C TRP A 585 13.88 11.83 -14.19
N GLU A 586 14.00 12.03 -12.89
CA GLU A 586 14.14 10.98 -11.87
C GLU A 586 13.01 11.07 -10.85
N ARG A 587 12.15 10.03 -10.80
CA ARG A 587 11.13 9.88 -9.76
C ARG A 587 11.77 9.49 -8.43
N SER A 588 11.23 9.99 -7.33
CA SER A 588 11.58 9.49 -6.00
C SER A 588 11.08 8.05 -5.81
N ALA A 589 11.95 7.16 -5.30
CA ALA A 589 11.56 5.82 -4.86
C ALA A 589 10.67 5.83 -3.61
N ALA A 590 10.66 6.94 -2.86
CA ALA A 590 9.88 7.15 -1.64
C ALA A 590 8.49 7.77 -1.90
N ASN A 591 8.13 8.05 -3.15
CA ASN A 591 6.78 8.53 -3.50
C ASN A 591 5.66 7.63 -2.95
N PRO A 592 4.48 8.16 -2.57
CA PRO A 592 4.06 9.56 -2.65
C PRO A 592 4.62 10.51 -1.59
N VAL A 593 4.61 11.81 -1.92
CA VAL A 593 4.77 12.90 -0.95
C VAL A 593 3.54 13.03 -0.06
N LEU A 594 2.35 13.02 -0.67
CA LEU A 594 1.06 13.00 0.02
C LEU A 594 0.17 11.92 -0.58
N SER A 595 -0.44 11.13 0.29
CA SER A 595 -1.57 10.25 -0.02
C SER A 595 -2.71 10.57 0.94
N PRO A 596 -3.99 10.60 0.50
CA PRO A 596 -5.12 10.79 1.39
C PRO A 596 -5.09 9.78 2.55
N ALA A 597 -4.90 10.26 3.78
CA ALA A 597 -4.78 9.44 4.97
C ALA A 597 -5.40 10.07 6.23
N ALA A 598 -5.79 11.34 6.19
CA ALA A 598 -6.46 12.03 7.28
C ALA A 598 -7.95 12.27 6.98
N LEU A 599 -8.74 12.38 8.06
CA LEU A 599 -10.13 12.80 7.97
C LEU A 599 -10.21 14.17 7.28
N GLY A 600 -11.11 14.28 6.31
CA GLY A 600 -11.31 15.51 5.53
C GLY A 600 -10.45 15.64 4.27
N GLU A 601 -9.59 14.68 3.95
CA GLU A 601 -8.81 14.69 2.70
C GLU A 601 -9.56 14.09 1.49
N GLY A 602 -10.59 13.28 1.73
CA GLY A 602 -11.31 12.59 0.66
C GLY A 602 -10.43 11.56 -0.05
N ILE A 603 -10.35 11.65 -1.37
CA ILE A 603 -9.59 10.75 -2.25
C ILE A 603 -8.56 11.50 -3.10
N ASN A 604 -8.35 12.79 -2.82
CA ASN A 604 -7.51 13.67 -3.59
C ASN A 604 -6.65 14.53 -2.66
N VAL A 605 -5.37 14.61 -2.96
CA VAL A 605 -4.44 15.61 -2.38
C VAL A 605 -3.63 16.20 -3.54
N SER A 606 -4.14 17.27 -4.14
CA SER A 606 -3.65 17.90 -5.39
C SER A 606 -3.18 19.33 -5.16
N ASP A 607 -2.82 20.01 -6.26
CA ASP A 607 -2.46 21.43 -6.27
C ASP A 607 -1.43 21.82 -5.20
N PRO A 608 -0.29 21.11 -5.14
CA PRO A 608 0.73 21.37 -4.15
C PRO A 608 1.30 22.78 -4.32
N ASP A 609 1.52 23.48 -3.21
CA ASP A 609 2.24 24.75 -3.16
C ASP A 609 3.19 24.76 -1.96
N LEU A 610 4.49 24.94 -2.21
CA LEU A 610 5.52 24.92 -1.17
C LEU A 610 6.04 26.33 -0.90
N ILE A 611 6.17 26.65 0.38
CA ILE A 611 6.87 27.85 0.83
C ILE A 611 7.73 27.55 2.06
N GLU A 612 8.97 28.05 2.06
CA GLU A 612 9.78 28.09 3.27
C GLU A 612 9.36 29.30 4.11
N HIS A 613 8.97 29.11 5.35
CA HIS A 613 8.58 30.18 6.26
C HIS A 613 9.03 29.83 7.69
N ASP A 614 9.71 30.76 8.36
CA ASP A 614 10.31 30.58 9.69
C ASP A 614 11.24 29.36 9.79
N GLY A 615 12.03 29.11 8.75
CA GLY A 615 12.98 27.98 8.69
C GLY A 615 12.33 26.61 8.53
N LYS A 616 11.02 26.57 8.29
CA LYS A 616 10.23 25.36 8.03
C LYS A 616 9.67 25.38 6.62
N THR A 617 9.31 24.22 6.11
CA THR A 617 8.66 24.08 4.81
C THR A 617 7.19 23.80 5.03
N ARG A 618 6.33 24.63 4.45
CA ARG A 618 4.87 24.43 4.45
C ARG A 618 4.43 23.97 3.07
N LEU A 619 3.67 22.88 3.03
CA LEU A 619 3.04 22.33 1.84
C LEU A 619 1.53 22.55 1.95
N TYR A 620 0.99 23.44 1.13
CA TYR A 620 -0.45 23.62 0.97
C TYR A 620 -0.93 22.73 -0.17
N TYR A 621 -2.15 22.21 -0.07
CA TYR A 621 -2.72 21.31 -1.08
C TYR A 621 -4.24 21.35 -1.04
N ALA A 622 -4.84 21.06 -2.19
CA ALA A 622 -6.28 20.86 -2.31
C ALA A 622 -6.63 19.43 -1.91
N ALA A 623 -7.61 19.26 -1.03
CA ALA A 623 -8.14 17.98 -0.62
C ALA A 623 -9.62 17.86 -0.98
N GLY A 624 -10.07 16.70 -1.49
CA GLY A 624 -11.40 16.61 -2.09
C GLY A 624 -11.75 15.25 -2.69
N ASP A 625 -12.79 15.25 -3.52
CA ASP A 625 -13.26 14.07 -4.26
C ASP A 625 -13.08 14.18 -5.79
N GLN A 626 -12.49 15.28 -6.28
CA GLN A 626 -12.33 15.59 -7.71
C GLN A 626 -13.67 15.67 -8.47
N LEU A 627 -14.79 15.85 -7.77
CA LEU A 627 -16.14 15.84 -8.35
C LEU A 627 -17.05 16.93 -7.80
N THR A 628 -17.20 17.01 -6.48
CA THR A 628 -18.25 17.80 -5.84
C THR A 628 -17.74 18.77 -4.78
N TRP A 629 -16.59 18.52 -4.16
CA TRP A 629 -16.05 19.40 -3.13
C TRP A 629 -14.52 19.38 -3.08
N MET A 630 -13.93 20.52 -2.68
CA MET A 630 -12.51 20.68 -2.44
C MET A 630 -12.27 21.69 -1.31
N ASN A 631 -11.24 21.44 -0.50
CA ASN A 631 -10.80 22.29 0.61
C ASN A 631 -9.28 22.49 0.52
N ILE A 632 -8.77 23.58 1.08
CA ILE A 632 -7.33 23.77 1.25
C ILE A 632 -6.90 23.27 2.62
N LEU A 633 -5.98 22.32 2.62
CA LEU A 633 -5.28 21.83 3.80
C LEU A 633 -3.79 22.18 3.69
N TRP A 634 -3.05 21.93 4.75
CA TRP A 634 -1.59 22.05 4.70
C TRP A 634 -0.89 21.08 5.65
N ALA A 635 0.37 20.81 5.33
CA ALA A 635 1.28 20.05 6.15
C ALA A 635 2.60 20.83 6.34
N GLU A 636 3.32 20.52 7.42
CA GLU A 636 4.57 21.18 7.77
C GLU A 636 5.71 20.16 7.88
N TYR A 637 6.85 20.48 7.28
CA TYR A 637 8.11 19.80 7.49
C TYR A 637 9.05 20.69 8.31
N ASN A 638 9.64 20.12 9.37
CA ASN A 638 10.54 20.84 10.26
C ASN A 638 11.95 20.97 9.66
N GLY A 639 12.10 21.87 8.69
CA GLY A 639 13.37 22.22 8.08
C GLY A 639 13.20 23.03 6.79
N PRO A 640 14.32 23.54 6.24
CA PRO A 640 14.30 24.36 5.02
C PRO A 640 13.88 23.56 3.79
N LEU A 641 13.40 24.27 2.76
CA LEU A 641 12.82 23.67 1.55
C LEU A 641 13.81 22.75 0.84
N SER A 642 15.09 23.13 0.76
CA SER A 642 16.13 22.32 0.15
C SER A 642 16.28 20.95 0.82
N ARG A 643 16.26 20.89 2.15
CA ARG A 643 16.32 19.61 2.89
C ARG A 643 15.08 18.77 2.70
N PHE A 644 13.90 19.40 2.68
CA PHE A 644 12.65 18.70 2.37
C PHE A 644 12.76 18.00 1.01
N LEU A 645 13.14 18.72 -0.04
CA LEU A 645 13.25 18.19 -1.40
C LEU A 645 14.29 17.07 -1.51
N GLU A 646 15.47 17.23 -0.93
CA GLU A 646 16.54 16.23 -0.96
C GLU A 646 16.20 14.96 -0.18
N SER A 647 15.42 15.06 0.90
CA SER A 647 15.08 13.93 1.75
C SER A 647 14.27 12.84 1.02
N TRP A 648 13.54 13.20 -0.04
CA TRP A 648 12.85 12.25 -0.93
C TRP A 648 13.79 11.44 -1.83
N TYR A 649 15.08 11.77 -1.86
CA TYR A 649 16.09 11.12 -2.69
C TYR A 649 17.23 10.54 -1.85
N ALA A 650 16.92 10.09 -0.63
CA ALA A 650 17.83 9.30 0.19
C ALA A 650 18.21 7.97 -0.51
N ALA A 651 17.25 7.36 -1.20
CA ALA A 651 17.50 6.33 -2.21
C ALA A 651 17.74 6.98 -3.59
N PRO A 652 18.54 6.36 -4.49
CA PRO A 652 18.71 6.84 -5.85
C PRO A 652 17.38 7.05 -6.57
N GLY A 653 17.29 8.12 -7.35
CA GLY A 653 16.12 8.40 -8.17
C GLY A 653 15.93 7.34 -9.26
N ILE A 654 14.67 7.04 -9.58
CA ILE A 654 14.30 6.06 -10.62
C ILE A 654 14.10 6.83 -11.93
N PRO A 655 14.87 6.54 -13.00
CA PRO A 655 14.68 7.19 -14.30
C PRO A 655 13.23 7.07 -14.79
N ASP A 656 12.67 8.18 -15.28
CA ASP A 656 11.32 8.23 -15.79
C ASP A 656 11.28 7.94 -17.31
N GLY A 657 10.46 6.97 -17.72
CA GLY A 657 10.24 6.66 -19.14
C GLY A 657 9.18 7.52 -19.83
N GLY A 658 8.50 8.42 -19.10
CA GLY A 658 7.47 9.32 -19.59
C GLY A 658 7.98 10.73 -19.92
N ALA A 659 9.27 10.87 -20.21
CA ALA A 659 9.84 12.08 -20.77
C ALA A 659 9.97 11.95 -22.29
N VAL A 660 9.84 13.06 -23.03
CA VAL A 660 10.12 13.05 -24.48
C VAL A 660 11.60 12.70 -24.68
N THR A 661 11.86 11.52 -25.23
CA THR A 661 13.22 11.14 -25.65
C THR A 661 13.53 11.81 -26.97
N VAL A 662 14.41 12.80 -26.97
CA VAL A 662 15.03 13.26 -28.22
C VAL A 662 16.07 12.22 -28.61
N SER A 663 15.85 11.51 -29.71
CA SER A 663 16.93 10.74 -30.34
C SER A 663 18.09 11.70 -30.62
N PRO A 664 19.32 11.38 -30.18
CA PRO A 664 20.47 12.28 -30.30
C PRO A 664 20.80 12.69 -31.74
#